data_AF-A0A151Z2G6-F1
#
_entry.id   AF-A0A151Z2G6-F1
#
_cell.length_a   1.000
_cell.length_b   1.000
_cell.length_c   1.000
_cell.angle_alpha   90.00
_cell.angle_beta   90.00
_cell.angle_gamma   90.00
#
_symmetry.space_group_name_H-M   'P 1'
#
loop_
_entity.id
_entity.type
_entity.pdbx_description
1 polymer ?
#
loop_
_entity_poly.entity_id
_entity_poly.type
_entity_poly.pdbx_seq_one_letter_code
_entity_poly.pdbx_strand_id
1 'polypeptide(L)'
;MNRFRSTEKIFRNLLQYNNNYYKLTLSNIDKTHSQKSLNSIINEIHLNKSTSFIENHKRYYVSRKASPGWGSINEKAKKEYEQQQAHEDEEYLKDYYKEQQQQQQQQQQKFHSSNSNNNNYQRNIPIPVPVKIQGGTFNKVMSVCFLGAFVASIYFLFFDKSGQQGGGSGILSLLGSKNYKLVVQRPKETFNDVVGAEEAKSELQDLVDFLRNPQKYFDRNIVIPKGILLVGPPGTGKTLLAKALAGEANVPFITINGSEFEEVFIGLGAKRVRELFETARKIAPCIVFIDEIDSVGGARSKRVNYHPSDALNQLLVELDGFKGREGVMVIAATNFQDSLDEALVRSGRFDRKIQVSLPDLISRKRIIELYLKNKKFSRDINTTIIAQSTPGFSGADLFNLVNWAAIESTKNNGMEISMENLEQAKENIIMGKERSSLLLNEETRKICAYHEAGHALVALMTEGAKGVHKATIMPRGDALGLVSLLQKDEFFQTKKQYLAEMDVAMGGRAAEELIFGSEMITQGASSDIQKATQIARNMVLKLGMSDAVGKIYIDSEKKLSSKQRENIDSEIKNILDSSYNRATQLLQKYSKEHRLIAEALLEYETLSADEILQIIANKKLKGKKNRDELIREREESKKNRELDLLKGKSQDLQNRLNNMNNNPEYLKIKQEQEKLQNLNLKNQFQKQQQQQQQQQQQQQQQQQVDLSKSNIQNNPFDNSKKKTIDTDYKII
;
A
#
# COMPACT_ATOMS: atom_id res chain seq x y z
N MET A 1 17.76 27.64 63.17
CA MET A 1 16.77 28.73 63.02
C MET A 1 17.29 29.96 62.24
N ASN A 2 18.55 30.39 62.38
CA ASN A 2 19.04 31.61 61.69
C ASN A 2 19.23 31.49 60.16
N ARG A 3 19.28 30.28 59.57
CA ARG A 3 19.27 30.08 58.11
C ARG A 3 17.86 30.07 57.48
N PHE A 4 16.80 29.95 58.27
CA PHE A 4 15.42 29.99 57.79
C PHE A 4 14.94 31.43 57.53
N ARG A 5 15.44 32.40 58.33
CA ARG A 5 15.08 33.82 58.19
C ARG A 5 15.74 34.51 56.99
N SER A 6 16.87 34.03 56.49
CA SER A 6 17.51 34.64 55.29
C SER A 6 16.83 34.18 54.00
N THR A 7 16.39 32.92 53.92
CA THR A 7 15.67 32.38 52.76
C THR A 7 14.25 32.93 52.64
N GLU A 8 13.55 33.17 53.75
CA GLU A 8 12.23 33.80 53.73
C GLU A 8 12.30 35.28 53.30
N LYS A 9 13.37 35.99 53.67
CA LYS A 9 13.61 37.38 53.26
C LYS A 9 13.93 37.49 51.76
N ILE A 10 14.67 36.53 51.21
CA ILE A 10 14.95 36.43 49.77
C ILE A 10 13.68 36.07 48.98
N PHE A 11 12.85 35.16 49.51
CA PHE A 11 11.59 34.76 48.87
C PHE A 11 10.54 35.89 48.87
N ARG A 12 10.45 36.68 49.96
CA ARG A 12 9.58 37.87 50.03
C ARG A 12 10.07 38.99 49.11
N ASN A 13 11.38 39.20 48.98
CA ASN A 13 11.95 40.19 48.06
C ASN A 13 11.72 39.80 46.58
N LEU A 14 11.81 38.50 46.23
CA LEU A 14 11.51 37.99 44.88
C LEU A 14 10.02 38.11 44.52
N LEU A 15 9.13 37.87 45.48
CA LEU A 15 7.68 38.07 45.30
C LEU A 15 7.31 39.55 45.13
N GLN A 16 7.96 40.46 45.88
CA GLN A 16 7.77 41.90 45.71
C GLN A 16 8.32 42.41 44.38
N TYR A 17 9.46 41.90 43.92
CA TYR A 17 10.06 42.29 42.64
C TYR A 17 9.18 41.86 41.45
N ASN A 18 8.64 40.64 41.48
CA ASN A 18 7.69 40.18 40.46
C ASN A 18 6.37 40.97 40.50
N ASN A 19 5.79 41.23 41.66
CA ASN A 19 4.55 42.01 41.74
C ASN A 19 4.72 43.47 41.27
N ASN A 20 5.88 44.09 41.48
CA ASN A 20 6.17 45.42 40.98
C ASN A 20 6.43 45.43 39.46
N TYR A 21 7.08 44.39 38.92
CA TYR A 21 7.27 44.23 37.47
C TYR A 21 5.94 44.05 36.74
N TYR A 22 5.02 43.27 37.33
CA TYR A 22 3.67 43.06 36.77
C TYR A 22 2.77 44.31 36.89
N LYS A 23 2.90 45.12 37.95
CA LYS A 23 2.20 46.41 38.08
C LYS A 23 2.70 47.45 37.06
N LEU A 24 4.00 47.48 36.76
CA LEU A 24 4.59 48.35 35.73
C LEU A 24 4.16 47.96 34.31
N THR A 25 3.98 46.67 34.02
CA THR A 25 3.44 46.21 32.72
C THR A 25 1.95 46.48 32.57
N LEU A 26 1.18 46.55 33.67
CA LEU A 26 -0.25 46.86 33.64
C LEU A 26 -0.54 48.37 33.57
N SER A 27 0.38 49.24 34.01
CA SER A 27 0.20 50.70 33.91
C SER A 27 0.58 51.29 32.55
N ASN A 28 1.24 50.54 31.67
CA ASN A 28 1.75 51.01 30.37
C ASN A 28 0.91 50.54 29.16
N ILE A 29 -0.27 49.97 29.38
CA ILE A 29 -1.18 49.60 28.28
C ILE A 29 -2.19 50.73 28.11
N ASP A 30 -1.80 51.69 27.28
CA ASP A 30 -2.69 52.77 26.87
C ASP A 30 -3.72 52.29 25.83
N LYS A 31 -4.87 52.95 25.87
CA LYS A 31 -6.16 52.51 25.34
C LYS A 31 -6.25 52.48 23.82
N THR A 32 -5.87 51.40 23.15
CA THR A 32 -6.36 51.05 21.80
C THR A 32 -6.05 49.59 21.50
N HIS A 33 -7.02 48.67 21.66
CA HIS A 33 -7.23 47.50 20.76
C HIS A 33 -8.25 46.50 21.36
N SER A 34 -9.25 46.17 20.53
CA SER A 34 -10.25 45.08 20.58
C SER A 34 -10.20 44.05 21.74
N GLN A 35 -11.34 43.92 22.44
CA GLN A 35 -11.66 42.93 23.49
C GLN A 35 -11.42 41.45 23.11
N LYS A 36 -11.23 41.10 21.83
CA LYS A 36 -10.89 39.72 21.42
C LYS A 36 -9.43 39.33 21.70
N SER A 37 -8.51 40.29 21.84
CA SER A 37 -7.10 40.02 22.13
C SER A 37 -6.82 39.75 23.62
N LEU A 38 -7.62 40.36 24.51
CA LEU A 38 -7.50 40.24 25.96
C LEU A 38 -7.78 38.81 26.46
N ASN A 39 -8.80 38.13 25.94
CA ASN A 39 -9.12 36.76 26.36
C ASN A 39 -8.09 35.73 25.88
N SER A 40 -7.42 35.98 24.75
CA SER A 40 -6.32 35.14 24.26
C SER A 40 -5.09 35.25 25.17
N ILE A 41 -4.75 36.47 25.58
CA ILE A 41 -3.58 36.75 26.42
C ILE A 41 -3.82 36.29 27.87
N ILE A 42 -5.05 36.43 28.39
CA ILE A 42 -5.43 35.91 29.72
C ILE A 42 -5.33 34.37 29.75
N ASN A 43 -5.72 33.68 28.67
CA ASN A 43 -5.58 32.23 28.57
C ASN A 43 -4.12 31.77 28.46
N GLU A 44 -3.28 32.50 27.73
CA GLU A 44 -1.82 32.25 27.68
C GLU A 44 -1.14 32.47 29.04
N ILE A 45 -1.55 33.48 29.80
CA ILE A 45 -1.02 33.75 31.14
C ILE A 45 -1.48 32.68 32.16
N HIS A 46 -2.71 32.15 32.03
CA HIS A 46 -3.19 31.05 32.87
C HIS A 46 -2.49 29.71 32.55
N LEU A 47 -2.18 29.44 31.29
CA LEU A 47 -1.42 28.26 30.84
C LEU A 47 0.06 28.31 31.28
N ASN A 48 0.68 29.49 31.34
CA ASN A 48 2.05 29.64 31.85
C ASN A 48 2.15 29.59 33.38
N LYS A 49 1.07 29.95 34.11
CA LYS A 49 0.98 29.76 35.56
C LYS A 49 0.89 28.27 35.96
N SER A 50 0.18 27.44 35.20
CA SER A 50 0.02 26.01 35.53
C SER A 50 1.28 25.18 35.19
N THR A 51 1.92 25.47 34.06
CA THR A 51 3.12 24.75 33.61
C THR A 51 4.35 24.99 34.50
N SER A 52 4.60 26.25 34.92
CA SER A 52 5.73 26.57 35.80
C SER A 52 5.54 26.10 37.26
N PHE A 53 4.29 25.97 37.72
CA PHE A 53 3.96 25.43 39.05
C PHE A 53 4.20 23.90 39.10
N ILE A 54 3.87 23.19 38.03
CA ILE A 54 4.06 21.73 37.91
C ILE A 54 5.55 21.37 37.72
N GLU A 55 6.31 22.15 36.94
CA GLU A 55 7.75 21.89 36.75
C GLU A 55 8.60 22.17 37.99
N ASN A 56 8.28 23.20 38.77
CA ASN A 56 9.00 23.51 40.00
C ASN A 56 8.66 22.50 41.13
N HIS A 57 7.42 21.98 41.18
CA HIS A 57 7.08 20.92 42.12
C HIS A 57 7.71 19.57 41.77
N LYS A 58 7.84 19.22 40.48
CA LYS A 58 8.56 18.02 40.04
C LYS A 58 10.06 18.08 40.37
N ARG A 59 10.71 19.24 40.23
CA ARG A 59 12.13 19.40 40.60
C ARG A 59 12.37 19.29 42.11
N TYR A 60 11.40 19.68 42.94
CA TYR A 60 11.53 19.59 44.40
C TYR A 60 11.40 18.14 44.94
N TYR A 61 10.69 17.26 44.24
CA TYR A 61 10.54 15.85 44.64
C TYR A 61 11.63 14.91 44.10
N VAL A 62 12.27 15.27 42.98
CA VAL A 62 13.31 14.43 42.35
C VAL A 62 14.70 14.59 43.02
N SER A 63 14.93 15.64 43.82
CA SER A 63 16.24 15.85 44.48
C SER A 63 16.44 15.12 45.81
N ARG A 64 15.51 14.27 46.26
CA ARG A 64 15.58 13.58 47.57
C ARG A 64 15.54 12.05 47.54
N LYS A 65 15.94 11.43 46.41
CA LYS A 65 16.21 9.98 46.31
C LYS A 65 17.67 9.59 46.65
N ALA A 66 18.32 10.30 47.57
CA ALA A 66 19.67 9.96 48.03
C ALA A 66 19.84 10.23 49.53
N SER A 67 19.25 9.40 50.38
CA SER A 67 19.79 9.01 51.70
C SER A 67 18.88 7.98 52.38
N PRO A 68 19.45 6.96 53.08
CA PRO A 68 18.67 5.90 53.71
C PRO A 68 18.20 6.29 55.12
N GLY A 69 16.94 6.01 55.41
CA GLY A 69 16.40 5.95 56.78
C GLY A 69 15.44 7.07 57.16
N TRP A 70 14.16 6.95 56.79
CA TRP A 70 12.98 7.56 57.47
C TRP A 70 11.73 6.83 56.96
N GLY A 71 11.45 5.65 57.52
CA GLY A 71 10.19 4.93 57.33
C GLY A 71 9.30 5.14 58.57
N SER A 72 8.06 5.61 58.36
CA SER A 72 6.84 5.21 59.11
C SER A 72 5.71 6.27 59.19
N ILE A 73 5.82 7.49 58.66
CA ILE A 73 4.80 8.54 58.98
C ILE A 73 3.81 8.95 57.87
N ASN A 74 3.92 8.54 56.59
CA ASN A 74 3.09 9.19 55.54
C ASN A 74 2.33 8.30 54.54
N GLU A 75 1.82 7.15 54.96
CA GLU A 75 0.90 6.35 54.11
C GLU A 75 -0.51 6.94 54.01
N LYS A 76 -0.96 7.66 55.04
CA LYS A 76 -2.30 8.27 55.07
C LYS A 76 -2.41 9.49 54.15
N ALA A 77 -1.41 10.38 54.20
CA ALA A 77 -1.31 11.53 53.31
C ALA A 77 -1.10 11.13 51.83
N LYS A 78 -0.42 10.00 51.58
CA LYS A 78 -0.25 9.46 50.22
C LYS A 78 -1.56 8.96 49.62
N LYS A 79 -2.39 8.25 50.41
CA LYS A 79 -3.71 7.78 49.98
C LYS A 79 -4.71 8.92 49.76
N GLU A 80 -4.67 9.96 50.59
CA GLU A 80 -5.52 11.15 50.41
C GLU A 80 -5.14 11.96 49.16
N TYR A 81 -3.84 12.05 48.83
CA TYR A 81 -3.36 12.71 47.61
C TYR A 81 -3.65 11.91 46.33
N GLU A 82 -3.51 10.58 46.37
CA GLU A 82 -3.84 9.68 45.25
C GLU A 82 -5.36 9.66 44.95
N GLN A 83 -6.22 9.80 45.96
CA GLN A 83 -7.66 9.93 45.78
C GLN A 83 -8.09 11.29 45.21
N GLN A 84 -7.39 12.38 45.56
CA GLN A 84 -7.64 13.70 44.97
C GLN A 84 -7.19 13.77 43.50
N GLN A 85 -6.05 13.16 43.16
CA GLN A 85 -5.60 13.06 41.75
C GLN A 85 -6.56 12.24 40.88
N ALA A 86 -7.08 11.11 41.40
CA ALA A 86 -8.02 10.29 40.64
C ALA A 86 -9.35 11.02 40.36
N HIS A 87 -9.78 11.91 41.25
CA HIS A 87 -10.98 12.74 41.05
C HIS A 87 -10.76 13.87 40.05
N GLU A 88 -9.60 14.55 40.10
CA GLU A 88 -9.24 15.60 39.13
C GLU A 88 -9.03 15.04 37.71
N ASP A 89 -8.44 13.84 37.59
CA ASP A 89 -8.23 13.17 36.30
C ASP A 89 -9.57 12.71 35.67
N GLU A 90 -10.55 12.27 36.47
CA GLU A 90 -11.89 11.93 35.99
C GLU A 90 -12.68 13.16 35.51
N GLU A 91 -12.53 14.30 36.19
CA GLU A 91 -13.19 15.55 35.83
C GLU A 91 -12.59 16.12 34.53
N TYR A 92 -11.26 16.05 34.39
CA TYR A 92 -10.56 16.41 33.15
C TYR A 92 -10.96 15.53 31.95
N LEU A 93 -11.09 14.21 32.15
CA LEU A 93 -11.56 13.30 31.11
C LEU A 93 -13.00 13.61 30.68
N LYS A 94 -13.90 13.93 31.62
CA LYS A 94 -15.28 14.32 31.31
C LYS A 94 -15.35 15.61 30.51
N ASP A 95 -14.55 16.61 30.85
CA ASP A 95 -14.49 17.87 30.10
C ASP A 95 -13.88 17.68 28.70
N TYR A 96 -12.83 16.86 28.59
CA TYR A 96 -12.23 16.49 27.30
C TYR A 96 -13.23 15.80 26.35
N TYR A 97 -14.03 14.85 26.85
CA TYR A 97 -15.07 14.20 26.05
C TYR A 97 -16.21 15.14 25.66
N LYS A 98 -16.55 16.10 26.52
CA LYS A 98 -17.54 17.15 26.23
C LYS A 98 -17.08 18.08 25.10
N GLU A 99 -15.80 18.44 25.12
CA GLU A 99 -15.18 19.30 24.11
C GLU A 99 -15.11 18.59 22.74
N GLN A 100 -14.77 17.29 22.73
CA GLN A 100 -14.80 16.45 21.52
C GLN A 100 -16.20 16.34 20.90
N GLN A 101 -17.26 16.21 21.73
CA GLN A 101 -18.63 16.18 21.25
C GLN A 101 -19.08 17.52 20.65
N GLN A 102 -18.68 18.65 21.25
CA GLN A 102 -18.97 19.98 20.69
C GLN A 102 -18.25 20.22 19.36
N GLN A 103 -17.00 19.74 19.22
CA GLN A 103 -16.26 19.84 17.96
C GLN A 103 -16.88 18.99 16.85
N GLN A 104 -17.38 17.79 17.17
CA GLN A 104 -18.12 16.96 16.21
C GLN A 104 -19.44 17.62 15.78
N GLN A 105 -20.18 18.24 16.71
CA GLN A 105 -21.41 18.97 16.37
C GLN A 105 -21.13 20.19 15.47
N GLN A 106 -20.04 20.93 15.72
CA GLN A 106 -19.63 22.04 14.86
C GLN A 106 -19.17 21.57 13.47
N GLN A 107 -18.49 20.41 13.37
CA GLN A 107 -18.15 19.82 12.08
C GLN A 107 -19.39 19.36 11.30
N GLN A 108 -20.38 18.78 11.97
CA GLN A 108 -21.65 18.40 11.36
C GLN A 108 -22.45 19.61 10.88
N GLN A 109 -22.47 20.71 11.64
CA GLN A 109 -23.10 21.97 11.22
C GLN A 109 -22.38 22.59 10.01
N LYS A 110 -21.03 22.56 9.98
CA LYS A 110 -20.25 22.99 8.80
C LYS A 110 -20.52 22.12 7.57
N PHE A 111 -20.77 20.83 7.76
CA PHE A 111 -21.16 19.91 6.68
C PHE A 111 -22.56 20.23 6.12
N HIS A 112 -23.49 20.71 6.95
CA HIS A 112 -24.84 21.10 6.52
C HIS A 112 -24.85 22.48 5.84
N SER A 113 -24.03 23.44 6.29
CA SER A 113 -23.93 24.76 5.67
C SER A 113 -23.20 24.76 4.32
N SER A 114 -22.35 23.75 4.07
CA SER A 114 -21.59 23.62 2.81
C SER A 114 -22.38 22.93 1.68
N ASN A 115 -23.60 22.43 1.96
CA ASN A 115 -24.42 21.68 1.02
C ASN A 115 -25.68 22.41 0.53
N SER A 116 -25.78 23.74 0.74
CA SER A 116 -26.95 24.52 0.31
C SER A 116 -26.86 25.13 -1.10
N ASN A 117 -25.80 24.84 -1.87
CA ASN A 117 -25.69 25.25 -3.27
C ASN A 117 -25.44 24.02 -4.16
N ASN A 118 -26.48 23.21 -4.38
CA ASN A 118 -26.76 22.55 -5.67
C ASN A 118 -28.02 21.69 -5.54
N ASN A 119 -29.03 22.03 -6.34
CA ASN A 119 -30.29 21.31 -6.43
C ASN A 119 -30.17 20.03 -7.27
N ASN A 120 -31.06 19.09 -6.94
CA ASN A 120 -31.51 17.93 -7.70
C ASN A 120 -30.64 16.68 -7.66
N TYR A 121 -30.87 15.81 -6.67
CA TYR A 121 -31.29 14.41 -6.89
C TYR A 121 -32.00 13.90 -5.62
N GLN A 122 -33.29 13.56 -5.75
CA GLN A 122 -34.05 12.87 -4.71
C GLN A 122 -33.48 11.46 -4.48
N ARG A 123 -33.01 11.19 -3.26
CA ARG A 123 -33.01 9.83 -2.69
C ARG A 123 -33.71 9.88 -1.34
N ASN A 124 -34.80 9.13 -1.23
CA ASN A 124 -35.55 8.92 0.00
C ASN A 124 -34.62 8.33 1.07
N ILE A 125 -34.36 9.11 2.12
CA ILE A 125 -33.77 8.63 3.38
C ILE A 125 -34.94 8.49 4.36
N PRO A 126 -35.22 7.29 4.91
CA PRO A 126 -36.29 7.13 5.88
C PRO A 126 -35.95 7.88 7.18
N ILE A 127 -36.90 8.68 7.65
CA ILE A 127 -36.81 9.44 8.89
C ILE A 127 -36.83 8.44 10.07
N PRO A 128 -35.82 8.42 10.95
CA PRO A 128 -35.88 7.59 12.15
C PRO A 128 -36.91 8.18 13.12
N VAL A 129 -38.06 7.51 13.23
CA VAL A 129 -39.04 7.79 14.29
C VAL A 129 -38.42 7.34 15.62
N PRO A 130 -38.29 8.20 16.65
CA PRO A 130 -37.74 7.77 17.93
C PRO A 130 -38.74 6.85 18.63
N VAL A 131 -38.50 5.53 18.55
CA VAL A 131 -39.21 4.56 19.39
C VAL A 131 -38.69 4.75 20.81
N LYS A 132 -39.52 5.35 21.67
CA LYS A 132 -39.29 5.31 23.12
C LYS A 132 -39.39 3.85 23.57
N ILE A 133 -38.24 3.20 23.78
CA ILE A 133 -38.19 1.88 24.41
C ILE A 133 -38.54 2.10 25.89
N GLN A 134 -39.78 1.80 26.23
CA GLN A 134 -40.25 1.74 27.60
C GLN A 134 -39.45 0.63 28.30
N GLY A 135 -38.67 0.99 29.32
CA GLY A 135 -37.79 0.10 30.07
C GLY A 135 -38.58 -1.01 30.76
N GLY A 136 -38.84 -2.09 30.02
CA GLY A 136 -39.47 -3.29 30.52
C GLY A 136 -38.49 -4.15 31.31
N THR A 137 -39.03 -4.84 32.29
CA THR A 137 -38.45 -5.84 33.19
C THR A 137 -37.44 -6.85 32.58
N PHE A 138 -37.34 -6.93 31.26
CA PHE A 138 -36.45 -7.81 30.49
C PHE A 138 -34.95 -7.59 30.77
N ASN A 139 -34.49 -6.33 30.88
CA ASN A 139 -33.07 -6.05 31.13
C ASN A 139 -32.63 -6.44 32.55
N LYS A 140 -33.56 -6.44 33.52
CA LYS A 140 -33.29 -6.91 34.89
C LYS A 140 -33.27 -8.43 34.98
N VAL A 141 -34.08 -9.13 34.18
CA VAL A 141 -34.05 -10.60 34.12
C VAL A 141 -32.77 -11.08 33.45
N MET A 142 -32.33 -10.42 32.36
CA MET A 142 -31.08 -10.77 31.70
C MET A 142 -29.83 -10.55 32.57
N SER A 143 -29.77 -9.45 33.34
CA SER A 143 -28.62 -9.23 34.23
C SER A 143 -28.56 -10.25 35.37
N VAL A 144 -29.71 -10.71 35.89
CA VAL A 144 -29.78 -11.78 36.89
C VAL A 144 -29.39 -13.14 36.28
N CYS A 145 -29.78 -13.42 35.03
CA CYS A 145 -29.35 -14.63 34.33
C CYS A 145 -27.84 -14.64 34.04
N PHE A 146 -27.24 -13.50 33.66
CA PHE A 146 -25.79 -13.40 33.47
C PHE A 146 -25.02 -13.52 34.78
N LEU A 147 -25.52 -12.94 35.87
CA LEU A 147 -24.91 -13.09 37.19
C LEU A 147 -25.04 -14.54 37.69
N GLY A 148 -26.18 -15.19 37.45
CA GLY A 148 -26.40 -16.60 37.75
C GLY A 148 -25.48 -17.53 36.95
N ALA A 149 -25.28 -17.26 35.66
CA ALA A 149 -24.35 -18.03 34.81
C ALA A 149 -22.89 -17.82 35.22
N PHE A 150 -22.53 -16.62 35.67
CA PHE A 150 -21.18 -16.31 36.17
C PHE A 150 -20.90 -16.96 37.53
N VAL A 151 -21.89 -16.99 38.43
CA VAL A 151 -21.77 -17.71 39.70
C VAL A 151 -21.76 -19.23 39.48
N ALA A 152 -22.54 -19.74 38.53
CA ALA A 152 -22.51 -21.15 38.15
C ALA A 152 -21.18 -21.57 37.50
N SER A 153 -20.54 -20.72 36.68
CA SER A 153 -19.24 -21.03 36.08
C SER A 153 -18.11 -21.04 37.11
N ILE A 154 -18.15 -20.14 38.10
CA ILE A 154 -17.23 -20.15 39.24
C ILE A 154 -17.51 -21.37 40.13
N TYR A 155 -18.77 -21.72 40.39
CA TYR A 155 -19.10 -22.91 41.17
C TYR A 155 -18.62 -24.19 40.46
N PHE A 156 -18.77 -24.29 39.12
CA PHE A 156 -18.26 -25.41 38.33
C PHE A 156 -16.72 -25.50 38.31
N LEU A 157 -16.04 -24.35 38.36
CA LEU A 157 -14.57 -24.27 38.46
C LEU A 157 -14.02 -24.67 39.85
N PHE A 158 -14.83 -24.57 40.91
CA PHE A 158 -14.39 -24.86 42.29
C PHE A 158 -14.95 -26.17 42.87
N PHE A 159 -16.06 -26.71 42.34
CA PHE A 159 -16.68 -27.95 42.81
C PHE A 159 -16.31 -29.21 42.02
N ASP A 160 -15.46 -29.12 41.00
CA ASP A 160 -14.86 -30.30 40.36
C ASP A 160 -13.69 -30.86 41.21
N LYS A 161 -14.03 -31.20 42.45
CA LYS A 161 -13.18 -31.91 43.42
C LYS A 161 -13.77 -33.28 43.71
N SER A 162 -13.88 -34.13 42.70
CA SER A 162 -13.98 -35.58 42.93
C SER A 162 -13.69 -36.36 41.66
N GLY A 163 -12.44 -36.80 41.49
CA GLY A 163 -12.13 -37.86 40.51
C GLY A 163 -10.77 -37.76 39.81
N GLN A 164 -9.71 -38.16 40.51
CA GLN A 164 -8.63 -39.00 39.97
C GLN A 164 -7.80 -38.49 38.75
N GLN A 165 -6.58 -38.04 39.09
CA GLN A 165 -5.31 -38.31 38.40
C GLN A 165 -5.07 -37.71 36.99
N GLY A 166 -4.35 -36.57 36.99
CA GLY A 166 -3.44 -36.16 35.90
C GLY A 166 -4.02 -35.22 34.84
N GLY A 167 -3.54 -33.97 34.81
CA GLY A 167 -3.81 -33.07 33.67
C GLY A 167 -4.18 -31.63 34.01
N GLY A 168 -3.56 -31.01 35.02
CA GLY A 168 -3.66 -29.56 35.25
C GLY A 168 -2.84 -28.76 34.22
N SER A 169 -3.23 -28.79 32.95
CA SER A 169 -2.52 -28.08 31.86
C SER A 169 -3.47 -27.72 30.70
N GLY A 170 -4.54 -26.97 30.98
CA GLY A 170 -5.51 -26.56 29.95
C GLY A 170 -5.49 -25.05 29.62
N ILE A 171 -5.38 -24.20 30.64
CA ILE A 171 -5.56 -22.74 30.47
C ILE A 171 -4.23 -21.98 30.59
N LEU A 172 -3.27 -22.47 31.39
CA LEU A 172 -1.94 -21.86 31.51
C LEU A 172 -1.05 -22.14 30.28
N SER A 173 -1.33 -23.22 29.54
CA SER A 173 -0.65 -23.55 28.27
C SER A 173 -1.11 -22.70 27.09
N LEU A 174 -2.25 -21.99 27.20
CA LEU A 174 -2.71 -21.05 26.17
C LEU A 174 -2.16 -19.62 26.38
N LEU A 175 -1.61 -19.33 27.57
CA LEU A 175 -0.94 -18.08 27.90
C LEU A 175 0.60 -18.20 27.89
N GLY A 176 1.13 -19.42 27.79
CA GLY A 176 2.54 -19.68 27.51
C GLY A 176 2.86 -19.33 26.07
N SER A 177 3.80 -18.41 25.87
CA SER A 177 4.31 -17.97 24.57
C SER A 177 4.40 -19.12 23.58
N LYS A 178 3.72 -19.02 22.42
CA LYS A 178 4.19 -19.72 21.22
C LYS A 178 5.67 -19.40 21.09
N ASN A 179 6.54 -20.40 21.23
CA ASN A 179 7.97 -20.23 21.02
C ASN A 179 8.16 -19.51 19.69
N TYR A 180 8.78 -18.34 19.75
CA TYR A 180 9.10 -17.57 18.55
C TYR A 180 10.08 -18.42 17.72
N LYS A 181 9.59 -18.97 16.60
CA LYS A 181 10.34 -19.93 15.79
C LYS A 181 11.18 -19.18 14.78
N LEU A 182 12.44 -18.95 15.14
CA LEU A 182 13.46 -18.42 14.23
C LEU A 182 13.63 -19.34 13.02
N VAL A 183 13.67 -18.76 11.83
CA VAL A 183 13.86 -19.49 10.59
C VAL A 183 15.36 -19.57 10.30
N VAL A 184 15.93 -20.76 10.50
CA VAL A 184 17.33 -21.06 10.16
C VAL A 184 17.35 -21.76 8.80
N GLN A 185 18.07 -21.19 7.83
CA GLN A 185 18.18 -21.70 6.47
C GLN A 185 19.64 -21.97 6.13
N ARG A 186 19.87 -22.85 5.15
CA ARG A 186 21.16 -22.95 4.46
C ARG A 186 20.93 -22.58 3.00
N PRO A 187 21.14 -21.31 2.62
CA PRO A 187 20.93 -20.86 1.26
C PRO A 187 21.88 -21.61 0.31
N LYS A 188 21.41 -21.85 -0.91
CA LYS A 188 22.21 -22.48 -2.00
C LYS A 188 22.74 -21.43 -2.97
N GLU A 189 22.17 -20.23 -2.91
CA GLU A 189 22.52 -19.09 -3.72
C GLU A 189 23.96 -18.66 -3.44
N THR A 190 24.70 -18.35 -4.50
CA THR A 190 26.11 -17.93 -4.45
C THR A 190 26.27 -16.55 -5.09
N PHE A 191 27.47 -15.96 -5.06
CA PHE A 191 27.68 -14.67 -5.72
C PHE A 191 27.48 -14.72 -7.25
N ASN A 192 27.56 -15.90 -7.86
CA ASN A 192 27.27 -16.10 -9.28
C ASN A 192 25.79 -15.91 -9.62
N ASP A 193 24.89 -16.10 -8.65
CA ASP A 193 23.45 -15.91 -8.83
C ASP A 193 23.02 -14.44 -8.68
N VAL A 194 23.92 -13.60 -8.16
CA VAL A 194 23.72 -12.15 -8.06
C VAL A 194 24.33 -11.50 -9.29
N VAL A 195 23.56 -10.70 -10.02
CA VAL A 195 24.05 -9.98 -11.21
C VAL A 195 24.21 -8.50 -10.87
N GLY A 196 25.40 -7.94 -11.16
CA GLY A 196 25.75 -6.56 -10.82
C GLY A 196 26.22 -6.41 -9.37
N ALA A 197 26.23 -5.17 -8.88
CA ALA A 197 26.71 -4.79 -7.54
C ALA A 197 28.14 -5.32 -7.25
N GLU A 198 29.04 -5.20 -8.23
CA GLU A 198 30.38 -5.79 -8.19
C GLU A 198 31.23 -5.22 -7.05
N GLU A 199 31.06 -3.93 -6.74
CA GLU A 199 31.70 -3.29 -5.59
C GLU A 199 31.24 -3.93 -4.27
N ALA A 200 29.93 -4.07 -4.10
CA ALA A 200 29.35 -4.68 -2.90
C ALA A 200 29.74 -6.17 -2.77
N LYS A 201 29.79 -6.91 -3.88
CA LYS A 201 30.29 -8.29 -3.89
C LYS A 201 31.76 -8.36 -3.50
N SER A 202 32.60 -7.48 -4.05
CA SER A 202 34.03 -7.47 -3.74
C SER A 202 34.26 -7.23 -2.25
N GLU A 203 33.56 -6.28 -1.64
CA GLU A 203 33.66 -6.01 -0.19
C GLU A 203 33.19 -7.20 0.66
N LEU A 204 32.12 -7.89 0.23
CA LEU A 204 31.63 -9.08 0.93
C LEU A 204 32.48 -10.33 0.68
N GLN A 205 33.17 -10.41 -0.46
CA GLN A 205 34.03 -11.53 -0.82
C GLN A 205 35.19 -11.69 0.17
N ASP A 206 35.75 -10.56 0.65
CA ASP A 206 36.79 -10.53 1.67
C ASP A 206 36.36 -11.18 2.99
N LEU A 207 35.05 -11.24 3.26
CA LEU A 207 34.47 -11.79 4.47
C LEU A 207 34.17 -13.29 4.37
N VAL A 208 34.20 -13.87 3.17
CA VAL A 208 33.93 -15.31 2.94
C VAL A 208 34.97 -16.19 3.62
N ASP A 209 36.27 -15.91 3.46
CA ASP A 209 37.33 -16.73 4.07
C ASP A 209 37.24 -16.68 5.60
N PHE A 210 36.81 -15.54 6.16
CA PHE A 210 36.54 -15.45 7.59
C PHE A 210 35.42 -16.38 8.03
N LEU A 211 34.26 -16.33 7.36
CA LEU A 211 33.11 -17.15 7.76
C LEU A 211 33.40 -18.65 7.61
N ARG A 212 34.22 -19.03 6.62
CA ARG A 212 34.68 -20.42 6.44
C ARG A 212 35.68 -20.84 7.51
N ASN A 213 36.65 -19.98 7.85
CA ASN A 213 37.76 -20.30 8.75
C ASN A 213 37.97 -19.22 9.84
N PRO A 214 37.04 -19.04 10.78
CA PRO A 214 37.10 -17.92 11.73
C PRO A 214 38.29 -18.00 12.69
N GLN A 215 38.72 -19.21 13.06
CA GLN A 215 39.85 -19.47 13.97
C GLN A 215 41.17 -18.86 13.45
N LYS A 216 41.43 -18.98 12.14
CA LYS A 216 42.63 -18.42 11.47
C LYS A 216 42.82 -16.92 11.74
N TYR A 217 41.73 -16.18 11.84
CA TYR A 217 41.74 -14.73 12.10
C TYR A 217 41.81 -14.41 13.60
N PHE A 218 41.13 -15.19 14.44
CA PHE A 218 41.18 -15.04 15.88
C PHE A 218 42.56 -15.31 16.48
N ASP A 219 43.29 -16.30 15.93
CA ASP A 219 44.66 -16.63 16.34
C ASP A 219 45.64 -15.48 16.12
N ARG A 220 45.35 -14.61 15.13
CA ARG A 220 46.15 -13.42 14.80
C ARG A 220 45.65 -12.15 15.48
N ASN A 221 44.71 -12.26 16.43
CA ASN A 221 44.05 -11.13 17.09
C ASN A 221 43.43 -10.11 16.11
N ILE A 222 42.99 -10.56 14.93
CA ILE A 222 42.27 -9.71 13.99
C ILE A 222 40.84 -9.54 14.50
N VAL A 223 40.43 -8.29 14.69
CA VAL A 223 39.05 -7.93 15.05
C VAL A 223 38.26 -7.73 13.78
N ILE A 224 37.09 -8.37 13.71
CA ILE A 224 36.29 -8.43 12.50
C ILE A 224 35.04 -7.58 12.69
N PRO A 225 34.54 -6.94 11.62
CA PRO A 225 33.32 -6.18 11.67
C PRO A 225 32.19 -7.04 12.24
N LYS A 226 31.59 -6.57 13.33
CA LYS A 226 30.51 -7.30 14.01
C LYS A 226 29.20 -7.13 13.26
N GLY A 227 29.02 -5.97 12.64
CA GLY A 227 27.81 -5.57 11.95
C GLY A 227 28.12 -4.96 10.58
N ILE A 228 27.43 -5.45 9.56
CA ILE A 228 27.45 -4.89 8.21
C ILE A 228 26.07 -4.30 7.91
N LEU A 229 26.03 -3.07 7.43
CA LEU A 229 24.81 -2.42 6.98
C LEU A 229 24.80 -2.35 5.46
N LEU A 230 23.89 -3.07 4.82
CA LEU A 230 23.60 -2.97 3.40
C LEU A 230 22.63 -1.81 3.18
N VAL A 231 23.09 -0.78 2.48
CA VAL A 231 22.31 0.43 2.22
C VAL A 231 22.00 0.53 0.74
N GLY A 232 20.74 0.73 0.38
CA GLY A 232 20.41 1.05 -1.00
C GLY A 232 18.92 1.05 -1.28
N PRO A 233 18.49 1.47 -2.48
CA PRO A 233 17.08 1.49 -2.87
C PRO A 233 16.39 0.12 -2.72
N PRO A 234 15.06 0.08 -2.61
CA PRO A 234 14.33 -1.18 -2.59
C PRO A 234 14.55 -1.94 -3.91
N GLY A 235 14.51 -3.28 -3.83
CA GLY A 235 14.60 -4.13 -5.03
C GLY A 235 15.98 -4.28 -5.67
N THR A 236 17.06 -3.74 -5.06
CA THR A 236 18.44 -3.90 -5.56
C THR A 236 19.11 -5.23 -5.22
N GLY A 237 18.40 -6.11 -4.50
CA GLY A 237 18.91 -7.45 -4.16
C GLY A 237 19.72 -7.54 -2.86
N LYS A 238 19.55 -6.62 -1.91
CA LYS A 238 20.22 -6.66 -0.59
C LYS A 238 20.05 -8.02 0.12
N THR A 239 18.83 -8.53 0.21
CA THR A 239 18.51 -9.83 0.82
C THR A 239 19.11 -10.99 0.03
N LEU A 240 19.14 -10.89 -1.31
CA LEU A 240 19.76 -11.90 -2.17
C LEU A 240 21.28 -11.92 -1.99
N LEU A 241 21.91 -10.76 -1.88
CA LEU A 241 23.36 -10.61 -1.66
C LEU A 241 23.79 -11.17 -0.29
N ALA A 242 23.00 -10.94 0.76
CA ALA A 242 23.26 -11.52 2.08
C ALA A 242 23.12 -13.06 2.07
N LYS A 243 22.13 -13.60 1.34
CA LYS A 243 21.99 -15.06 1.13
C LYS A 243 23.15 -15.64 0.33
N ALA A 244 23.59 -14.93 -0.71
CA ALA A 244 24.73 -15.33 -1.54
C ALA A 244 26.02 -15.42 -0.73
N LEU A 245 26.26 -14.47 0.18
CA LEU A 245 27.40 -14.53 1.11
C LEU A 245 27.33 -15.78 2.01
N ALA A 246 26.15 -16.10 2.56
CA ALA A 246 25.97 -17.29 3.39
C ALA A 246 26.17 -18.59 2.61
N GLY A 247 25.68 -18.67 1.37
CA GLY A 247 25.87 -19.83 0.50
C GLY A 247 27.33 -19.99 0.05
N GLU A 248 28.00 -18.89 -0.27
CA GLU A 248 29.43 -18.87 -0.60
C GLU A 248 30.27 -19.32 0.61
N ALA A 249 29.96 -18.86 1.82
CA ALA A 249 30.64 -19.28 3.04
C ALA A 249 30.18 -20.68 3.54
N ASN A 250 29.09 -21.23 3.00
CA ASN A 250 28.45 -22.47 3.45
C ASN A 250 28.10 -22.48 4.95
N VAL A 251 27.59 -21.35 5.46
CA VAL A 251 27.20 -21.17 6.86
C VAL A 251 25.67 -21.04 7.02
N PRO A 252 25.09 -21.39 8.18
CA PRO A 252 23.68 -21.14 8.47
C PRO A 252 23.32 -19.65 8.39
N PHE A 253 22.13 -19.38 7.87
CA PHE A 253 21.55 -18.06 7.67
C PHE A 253 20.26 -17.93 8.48
N ILE A 254 20.24 -17.01 9.44
CA ILE A 254 19.07 -16.67 10.25
C ILE A 254 18.49 -15.39 9.70
N THR A 255 17.21 -15.38 9.34
CA THR A 255 16.54 -14.19 8.78
C THR A 255 15.42 -13.72 9.71
N ILE A 256 15.34 -12.40 9.90
CA ILE A 256 14.28 -11.74 10.67
C ILE A 256 13.98 -10.39 10.03
N ASN A 257 12.70 -10.00 9.98
CA ASN A 257 12.33 -8.64 9.58
C ASN A 257 12.32 -7.73 10.82
N GLY A 258 12.85 -6.51 10.71
CA GLY A 258 12.88 -5.53 11.79
C GLY A 258 11.50 -5.25 12.40
N SER A 259 10.45 -5.26 11.59
CA SER A 259 9.07 -5.05 12.06
C SER A 259 8.60 -6.10 13.06
N GLU A 260 9.22 -7.29 13.07
CA GLU A 260 8.92 -8.33 14.06
C GLU A 260 9.37 -7.97 15.48
N PHE A 261 10.20 -6.94 15.65
CA PHE A 261 10.58 -6.43 16.97
C PHE A 261 9.68 -5.27 17.45
N GLU A 262 8.88 -4.68 16.56
CA GLU A 262 7.91 -3.63 16.89
C GLU A 262 6.58 -4.28 17.30
N GLU A 263 6.32 -4.39 18.60
CA GLU A 263 5.07 -4.96 19.11
C GLU A 263 4.37 -4.07 20.13
N VAL A 264 3.04 -4.23 20.21
CA VAL A 264 2.16 -3.50 21.14
C VAL A 264 2.48 -3.85 22.61
N PHE A 265 3.05 -5.04 22.86
CA PHE A 265 3.40 -5.50 24.20
C PHE A 265 4.82 -5.08 24.58
N ILE A 266 4.93 -4.30 25.65
CA ILE A 266 6.20 -3.80 26.20
C ILE A 266 7.11 -4.99 26.54
N GLY A 267 8.37 -4.93 26.09
CA GLY A 267 9.41 -5.91 26.41
C GLY A 267 9.42 -7.20 25.59
N LEU A 268 8.40 -7.47 24.75
CA LEU A 268 8.38 -8.68 23.92
C LEU A 268 9.41 -8.60 22.79
N GLY A 269 9.59 -7.42 22.17
CA GLY A 269 10.66 -7.19 21.19
C GLY A 269 12.06 -7.42 21.77
N ALA A 270 12.34 -6.92 22.99
CA ALA A 270 13.61 -7.16 23.67
C ALA A 270 13.85 -8.65 23.97
N LYS A 271 12.80 -9.40 24.33
CA LYS A 271 12.89 -10.86 24.52
C LYS A 271 13.27 -11.57 23.21
N ARG A 272 12.66 -11.21 22.08
CA ARG A 272 12.99 -11.80 20.77
C ARG A 272 14.41 -11.52 20.34
N VAL A 273 14.92 -10.30 20.59
CA VAL A 273 16.32 -9.97 20.32
C VAL A 273 17.26 -10.87 21.12
N ARG A 274 16.99 -11.14 22.41
CA ARG A 274 17.79 -12.08 23.20
C ARG A 274 17.74 -13.50 22.63
N GLU A 275 16.54 -14.00 22.34
CA GLU A 275 16.34 -15.35 21.77
C GLU A 275 17.05 -15.51 20.41
N LEU A 276 17.05 -14.47 19.58
CA LEU A 276 17.77 -14.41 18.31
C LEU A 276 19.27 -14.63 18.51
N PHE A 277 19.89 -13.85 19.39
CA PHE A 277 21.33 -13.95 19.62
C PHE A 277 21.73 -15.20 20.40
N GLU A 278 20.91 -15.69 21.33
CA GLU A 278 21.13 -16.98 21.97
C GLU A 278 21.12 -18.14 20.96
N THR A 279 20.21 -18.09 19.98
CA THR A 279 20.12 -19.09 18.92
C THR A 279 21.31 -18.98 17.97
N ALA A 280 21.70 -17.76 17.58
CA ALA A 280 22.86 -17.52 16.74
C ALA A 280 24.15 -18.05 17.39
N ARG A 281 24.36 -17.78 18.69
CA ARG A 281 25.51 -18.29 19.45
C ARG A 281 25.60 -19.83 19.48
N LYS A 282 24.45 -20.52 19.51
CA LYS A 282 24.41 -22.00 19.50
C LYS A 282 24.76 -22.60 18.13
N ILE A 283 24.55 -21.86 17.05
CA ILE A 283 24.67 -22.34 15.66
C ILE A 283 25.96 -21.84 14.99
N ALA A 284 26.71 -20.96 15.65
CA ALA A 284 27.92 -20.34 15.11
C ALA A 284 28.94 -21.38 14.56
N PRO A 285 29.64 -21.07 13.44
CA PRO A 285 29.61 -19.81 12.70
C PRO A 285 28.34 -19.64 11.85
N CYS A 286 27.70 -18.45 11.91
CA CYS A 286 26.46 -18.18 11.20
C CYS A 286 26.28 -16.69 10.86
N ILE A 287 25.38 -16.40 9.93
CA ILE A 287 24.95 -15.04 9.59
C ILE A 287 23.55 -14.78 10.17
N VAL A 288 23.39 -13.65 10.84
CA VAL A 288 22.10 -13.10 11.26
C VAL A 288 21.76 -11.94 10.34
N PHE A 289 20.70 -12.07 9.54
CA PHE A 289 20.22 -11.05 8.63
C PHE A 289 18.96 -10.38 9.16
N ILE A 290 19.01 -9.07 9.35
CA ILE A 290 17.90 -8.23 9.79
C ILE A 290 17.47 -7.34 8.61
N ASP A 291 16.34 -7.66 7.98
CA ASP A 291 15.77 -6.81 6.93
C ASP A 291 15.00 -5.63 7.54
N GLU A 292 14.87 -4.52 6.82
CA GLU A 292 14.09 -3.34 7.25
C GLU A 292 14.43 -2.87 8.68
N ILE A 293 15.74 -2.78 9.00
CA ILE A 293 16.22 -2.38 10.34
C ILE A 293 15.72 -0.97 10.74
N ASP A 294 15.31 -0.15 9.78
CA ASP A 294 14.73 1.17 9.99
C ASP A 294 13.40 1.17 10.75
N SER A 295 12.67 0.04 10.75
CA SER A 295 11.48 -0.10 11.61
C SER A 295 11.84 0.02 13.09
N VAL A 296 12.94 -0.59 13.53
CA VAL A 296 13.37 -0.59 14.95
C VAL A 296 14.42 0.48 15.23
N GLY A 297 15.20 0.82 14.21
CA GLY A 297 16.38 1.66 14.28
C GLY A 297 16.17 3.11 13.86
N GLY A 298 14.93 3.56 13.69
CA GLY A 298 14.61 4.91 13.21
C GLY A 298 15.17 6.06 14.05
N ALA A 299 16.00 6.93 13.46
CA ALA A 299 16.37 8.24 13.98
C ALA A 299 15.15 9.17 14.07
N ARG A 300 15.04 9.83 15.21
CA ARG A 300 13.89 10.65 15.60
C ARG A 300 13.60 11.77 14.61
N SER A 301 12.37 11.81 14.07
CA SER A 301 11.74 13.07 13.67
C SER A 301 11.37 13.87 14.92
N LYS A 302 11.45 15.21 14.87
CA LYS A 302 11.21 16.20 15.95
C LYS A 302 9.79 16.15 16.57
N ARG A 303 9.35 15.02 17.13
CA ARG A 303 8.12 14.90 17.94
C ARG A 303 8.52 14.60 19.39
N VAL A 304 7.89 15.32 20.31
CA VAL A 304 8.35 15.57 21.69
C VAL A 304 8.20 14.37 22.65
N ASN A 305 7.59 13.26 22.25
CA ASN A 305 7.26 12.14 23.16
C ASN A 305 7.63 10.76 22.57
N TYR A 306 8.89 10.51 22.25
CA TYR A 306 9.32 9.18 21.80
C TYR A 306 10.44 8.62 22.68
N HIS A 307 10.15 7.51 23.37
CA HIS A 307 11.14 6.69 24.07
C HIS A 307 11.71 5.68 23.06
N PRO A 308 13.05 5.46 23.01
CA PRO A 308 13.65 4.41 22.19
C PRO A 308 12.98 3.06 22.50
N SER A 309 12.72 2.25 21.46
CA SER A 309 12.13 0.94 21.68
C SER A 309 13.06 0.09 22.55
N ASP A 310 12.51 -0.62 23.52
CA ASP A 310 13.29 -1.53 24.38
C ASP A 310 14.01 -2.59 23.52
N ALA A 311 13.45 -2.94 22.37
CA ALA A 311 14.05 -3.82 21.38
C ALA A 311 15.33 -3.23 20.77
N LEU A 312 15.33 -1.96 20.38
CA LEU A 312 16.52 -1.26 19.87
C LEU A 312 17.62 -1.26 20.92
N ASN A 313 17.31 -0.86 22.16
CA ASN A 313 18.29 -0.83 23.24
C ASN A 313 18.87 -2.22 23.51
N GLN A 314 18.04 -3.27 23.51
CA GLN A 314 18.51 -4.64 23.66
C GLN A 314 19.40 -5.07 22.50
N LEU A 315 19.07 -4.70 21.25
CA LEU A 315 19.90 -4.98 20.08
C LEU A 315 21.27 -4.33 20.21
N LEU A 316 21.34 -3.08 20.68
CA LEU A 316 22.60 -2.39 20.95
C LEU A 316 23.42 -3.10 22.04
N VAL A 317 22.78 -3.56 23.11
CA VAL A 317 23.44 -4.31 24.19
C VAL A 317 24.02 -5.62 23.68
N GLU A 318 23.28 -6.37 22.85
CA GLU A 318 23.79 -7.61 22.27
C GLU A 318 24.96 -7.33 21.31
N LEU A 319 24.85 -6.33 20.41
CA LEU A 319 25.91 -5.94 19.48
C LEU A 319 27.20 -5.51 20.21
N ASP A 320 27.08 -4.73 21.28
CA ASP A 320 28.22 -4.31 22.10
C ASP A 320 28.79 -5.48 22.94
N GLY A 321 27.91 -6.39 23.36
CA GLY A 321 28.23 -7.57 24.18
C GLY A 321 29.11 -8.61 23.48
N PHE A 322 29.13 -8.64 22.15
CA PHE A 322 30.00 -9.52 21.38
C PHE A 322 31.48 -9.14 21.53
N LYS A 323 32.33 -10.09 21.94
CA LYS A 323 33.79 -9.90 21.91
C LYS A 323 34.42 -10.23 20.54
N GLY A 324 33.63 -10.37 19.49
CA GLY A 324 34.07 -10.67 18.11
C GLY A 324 34.57 -12.10 17.87
N ARG A 325 34.78 -12.91 18.91
CA ARG A 325 35.30 -14.29 18.83
C ARG A 325 34.22 -15.38 18.72
N GLU A 326 32.95 -15.01 18.71
CA GLU A 326 31.82 -15.96 18.77
C GLU A 326 31.40 -16.50 17.40
N GLY A 327 32.03 -16.05 16.31
CA GLY A 327 31.73 -16.54 14.95
C GLY A 327 30.36 -16.13 14.38
N VAL A 328 29.67 -15.18 15.03
CA VAL A 328 28.38 -14.64 14.57
C VAL A 328 28.62 -13.33 13.84
N MET A 329 28.10 -13.23 12.61
CA MET A 329 28.12 -11.99 11.81
C MET A 329 26.70 -11.44 11.66
N VAL A 330 26.50 -10.17 12.01
CA VAL A 330 25.20 -9.51 11.84
C VAL A 330 25.22 -8.67 10.57
N ILE A 331 24.21 -8.85 9.73
CA ILE A 331 24.00 -8.06 8.52
C ILE A 331 22.61 -7.44 8.61
N ALA A 332 22.52 -6.13 8.46
CA ALA A 332 21.24 -5.42 8.41
C ALA A 332 21.05 -4.78 7.04
N ALA A 333 19.81 -4.71 6.56
CA ALA A 333 19.47 -4.00 5.33
C ALA A 333 18.54 -2.82 5.63
N THR A 334 18.78 -1.69 4.96
CA THR A 334 17.89 -0.52 5.01
C THR A 334 17.77 0.14 3.64
N ASN A 335 16.61 0.77 3.41
CA ASN A 335 16.40 1.66 2.27
C ASN A 335 16.80 3.12 2.58
N PHE A 336 16.86 3.47 3.87
CA PHE A 336 16.98 4.85 4.34
C PHE A 336 18.07 4.96 5.41
N GLN A 337 19.32 5.14 4.98
CA GLN A 337 20.43 5.29 5.94
C GLN A 337 20.25 6.51 6.85
N ASP A 338 19.79 7.63 6.29
CA ASP A 338 19.69 8.90 7.03
C ASP A 338 18.59 8.88 8.11
N SER A 339 17.66 7.92 8.02
CA SER A 339 16.64 7.72 9.02
C SER A 339 17.06 6.72 10.09
N LEU A 340 18.31 6.26 10.17
CA LEU A 340 18.77 5.37 11.24
C LEU A 340 19.42 6.12 12.40
N ASP A 341 19.18 5.66 13.64
CA ASP A 341 19.80 6.20 14.85
C ASP A 341 21.32 6.09 14.75
N GLU A 342 22.03 7.19 14.96
CA GLU A 342 23.49 7.25 14.96
C GLU A 342 24.12 6.23 15.91
N ALA A 343 23.40 5.85 16.97
CA ALA A 343 23.81 4.79 17.89
C ALA A 343 24.03 3.46 17.17
N LEU A 344 23.18 3.06 16.22
CA LEU A 344 23.33 1.79 15.50
C LEU A 344 24.57 1.76 14.60
N VAL A 345 24.88 2.92 14.03
CA VAL A 345 25.88 3.09 12.97
C VAL A 345 27.29 3.39 13.53
N ARG A 346 27.41 3.50 14.85
CA ARG A 346 28.67 3.77 15.53
C ARG A 346 29.63 2.58 15.43
N SER A 347 30.94 2.89 15.40
CA SER A 347 32.02 1.91 15.46
C SER A 347 31.81 0.90 16.60
N GLY A 348 31.90 -0.39 16.28
CA GLY A 348 31.67 -1.50 17.20
C GLY A 348 30.29 -2.17 17.08
N ARG A 349 29.37 -1.58 16.29
CA ARG A 349 28.04 -2.11 15.96
C ARG A 349 27.94 -2.37 14.45
N PHE A 350 27.23 -1.53 13.69
CA PHE A 350 27.27 -1.54 12.22
C PHE A 350 28.40 -0.65 11.72
N ASP A 351 29.63 -1.13 11.89
CA ASP A 351 30.86 -0.41 11.56
C ASP A 351 31.19 -0.40 10.06
N ARG A 352 30.66 -1.38 9.30
CA ARG A 352 30.79 -1.43 7.84
C ARG A 352 29.48 -1.09 7.16
N LYS A 353 29.54 -0.17 6.21
CA LYS A 353 28.41 0.22 5.35
C LYS A 353 28.77 -0.14 3.92
N ILE A 354 27.94 -0.95 3.30
CA ILE A 354 28.11 -1.36 1.91
C ILE A 354 26.93 -0.82 1.12
N GLN A 355 27.23 0.00 0.12
CA GLN A 355 26.21 0.60 -0.72
C GLN A 355 25.84 -0.37 -1.86
N VAL A 356 24.55 -0.69 -1.96
CA VAL A 356 23.98 -1.51 -3.05
C VAL A 356 23.16 -0.59 -3.94
N SER A 357 23.80 -0.05 -4.97
CA SER A 357 23.20 0.89 -5.91
C SER A 357 22.24 0.21 -6.90
N LEU A 358 21.50 1.02 -7.65
CA LEU A 358 20.74 0.56 -8.80
C LEU A 358 21.69 -0.03 -9.87
N PRO A 359 21.24 -1.03 -10.65
CA PRO A 359 22.05 -1.64 -11.69
C PRO A 359 22.38 -0.68 -12.83
N ASP A 360 23.62 -0.74 -13.31
CA ASP A 360 24.10 -0.07 -14.53
C ASP A 360 23.53 -0.74 -15.80
N LEU A 361 23.72 -0.13 -16.97
CA LEU A 361 23.18 -0.60 -18.24
C LEU A 361 23.57 -2.06 -18.52
N ILE A 362 24.84 -2.40 -18.25
CA ILE A 362 25.39 -3.74 -18.48
C ILE A 362 24.72 -4.74 -17.52
N SER A 363 24.59 -4.41 -16.23
CA SER A 363 23.89 -5.25 -15.27
C SER A 363 22.40 -5.36 -15.59
N ARG A 364 21.72 -4.27 -15.98
CA ARG A 364 20.30 -4.29 -16.39
C ARG A 364 20.09 -5.28 -17.54
N LYS A 365 20.95 -5.19 -18.57
CA LYS A 365 20.93 -6.14 -19.70
C LYS A 365 21.11 -7.59 -19.22
N ARG A 366 22.13 -7.86 -18.41
CA ARG A 366 22.41 -9.20 -17.88
C ARG A 366 21.29 -9.73 -16.99
N ILE A 367 20.66 -8.88 -16.18
CA ILE A 367 19.51 -9.24 -15.33
C ILE A 367 18.31 -9.63 -16.20
N ILE A 368 18.01 -8.85 -17.25
CA ILE A 368 16.95 -9.17 -18.20
C ILE A 368 17.24 -10.52 -18.88
N GLU A 369 18.48 -10.75 -19.34
CA GLU A 369 18.89 -12.02 -19.96
C GLU A 369 18.79 -13.21 -19.00
N LEU A 370 19.17 -13.03 -17.73
CA LEU A 370 19.02 -14.04 -16.69
C LEU A 370 17.56 -14.46 -16.51
N TYR A 371 16.64 -13.50 -16.43
CA TYR A 371 15.21 -13.80 -16.25
C TYR A 371 14.54 -14.32 -17.53
N LEU A 372 15.03 -13.94 -18.70
CA LEU A 372 14.58 -14.49 -19.98
C LEU A 372 15.05 -15.94 -20.18
N LYS A 373 16.24 -16.31 -19.71
CA LYS A 373 16.80 -17.67 -19.85
C LYS A 373 15.87 -18.77 -19.33
N ASN A 374 15.10 -18.48 -18.29
CA ASN A 374 14.15 -19.41 -17.68
C ASN A 374 12.75 -19.39 -18.34
N LYS A 375 12.58 -18.69 -19.47
CA LYS A 375 11.31 -18.53 -20.19
C LYS A 375 11.52 -18.77 -21.69
N LYS A 376 10.42 -19.04 -22.41
CA LYS A 376 10.45 -19.10 -23.88
C LYS A 376 10.37 -17.68 -24.45
N PHE A 377 11.31 -17.29 -25.29
CA PHE A 377 11.37 -15.95 -25.85
C PHE A 377 11.85 -15.98 -27.30
N SER A 378 11.36 -15.06 -28.12
CA SER A 378 11.70 -14.94 -29.54
C SER A 378 13.14 -14.46 -29.72
N ARG A 379 13.77 -14.89 -30.82
CA ARG A 379 15.13 -14.47 -31.21
C ARG A 379 15.24 -12.98 -31.56
N ASP A 380 14.12 -12.32 -31.83
CA ASP A 380 14.08 -10.92 -32.24
C ASP A 380 14.21 -9.93 -31.06
N ILE A 381 14.31 -10.43 -29.82
CA ILE A 381 14.43 -9.56 -28.64
C ILE A 381 15.82 -8.93 -28.55
N ASN A 382 15.84 -7.60 -28.59
CA ASN A 382 17.03 -6.83 -28.29
C ASN A 382 16.99 -6.33 -26.83
N THR A 383 17.64 -7.08 -25.94
CA THR A 383 17.76 -6.75 -24.51
C THR A 383 18.47 -5.42 -24.25
N THR A 384 19.32 -4.98 -25.18
CA THR A 384 20.07 -3.72 -25.07
C THR A 384 19.13 -2.52 -25.15
N ILE A 385 18.15 -2.54 -26.06
CA ILE A 385 17.17 -1.45 -26.22
C ILE A 385 16.29 -1.35 -24.96
N ILE A 386 15.82 -2.49 -24.43
CA ILE A 386 15.04 -2.50 -23.20
C ILE A 386 15.86 -1.91 -22.05
N ALA A 387 17.11 -2.37 -21.84
CA ALA A 387 17.99 -1.86 -20.78
C ALA A 387 18.28 -0.34 -20.88
N GLN A 388 18.37 0.21 -22.10
CA GLN A 388 18.54 1.65 -22.34
C GLN A 388 17.25 2.45 -22.07
N SER A 389 16.09 1.82 -22.24
CA SER A 389 14.78 2.43 -22.04
C SER A 389 14.19 2.21 -20.63
N THR A 390 14.90 1.51 -19.75
CA THR A 390 14.54 1.26 -18.33
C THR A 390 15.54 1.86 -17.33
N PRO A 391 15.92 3.14 -17.47
CA PRO A 391 16.81 3.79 -16.52
C PRO A 391 16.20 3.83 -15.12
N GLY A 392 17.03 3.57 -14.11
CA GLY A 392 16.60 3.60 -12.71
C GLY A 392 15.80 2.39 -12.24
N PHE A 393 15.53 1.41 -13.11
CA PHE A 393 14.85 0.17 -12.71
C PHE A 393 15.76 -0.64 -11.78
N SER A 394 15.21 -1.10 -10.66
CA SER A 394 15.88 -2.05 -9.76
C SER A 394 15.87 -3.47 -10.36
N GLY A 395 16.65 -4.39 -9.77
CA GLY A 395 16.63 -5.80 -10.19
C GLY A 395 15.23 -6.42 -10.07
N ALA A 396 14.48 -6.05 -9.02
CA ALA A 396 13.09 -6.45 -8.83
C ALA A 396 12.16 -5.88 -9.91
N ASP A 397 12.36 -4.62 -10.34
CA ASP A 397 11.55 -4.03 -11.40
C ASP A 397 11.79 -4.71 -12.74
N LEU A 398 13.04 -5.09 -13.03
CA LEU A 398 13.39 -5.85 -14.24
C LEU A 398 12.83 -7.27 -14.21
N PHE A 399 12.84 -7.92 -13.05
CA PHE A 399 12.15 -9.20 -12.86
C PHE A 399 10.65 -9.06 -13.18
N ASN A 400 10.02 -8.03 -12.61
CA ASN A 400 8.61 -7.74 -12.83
C ASN A 400 8.32 -7.44 -14.31
N LEU A 401 9.18 -6.70 -15.00
CA LEU A 401 9.06 -6.41 -16.44
C LEU A 401 9.02 -7.69 -17.26
N VAL A 402 9.99 -8.58 -17.07
CA VAL A 402 10.05 -9.86 -17.81
C VAL A 402 8.87 -10.76 -17.44
N ASN A 403 8.45 -10.76 -16.17
CA ASN A 403 7.31 -11.54 -15.74
C ASN A 403 5.99 -11.03 -16.32
N TRP A 404 5.76 -9.72 -16.34
CA TRP A 404 4.60 -9.11 -16.97
C TRP A 404 4.56 -9.35 -18.48
N ALA A 405 5.70 -9.30 -19.16
CA ALA A 405 5.79 -9.65 -20.58
C ALA A 405 5.40 -11.10 -20.85
N ALA A 406 5.77 -12.03 -19.96
CA ALA A 406 5.35 -13.43 -20.03
C ALA A 406 3.84 -13.60 -19.83
N ILE A 407 3.27 -12.89 -18.85
CA ILE A 407 1.84 -12.88 -18.59
C ILE A 407 1.08 -12.33 -19.81
N GLU A 408 1.57 -11.24 -20.40
CA GLU A 408 0.93 -10.62 -21.56
C GLU A 408 1.00 -11.50 -22.81
N SER A 409 2.16 -12.12 -23.07
CA SER A 409 2.29 -13.13 -24.13
C SER A 409 1.25 -14.24 -23.97
N THR A 410 1.13 -14.78 -22.75
CA THR A 410 0.19 -15.86 -22.44
C THR A 410 -1.26 -15.43 -22.65
N LYS A 411 -1.63 -14.20 -22.27
CA LYS A 411 -3.00 -13.68 -22.49
C LYS A 411 -3.36 -13.57 -23.97
N ASN A 412 -2.37 -13.31 -24.83
CA ASN A 412 -2.54 -13.21 -26.27
C ASN A 412 -2.37 -14.55 -26.98
N ASN A 413 -2.41 -15.67 -26.24
CA ASN A 413 -2.16 -17.03 -26.74
C ASN A 413 -0.79 -17.19 -27.44
N GLY A 414 0.18 -16.33 -27.12
CA GLY A 414 1.56 -16.43 -27.58
C GLY A 414 2.31 -17.55 -26.87
N MET A 415 3.10 -18.33 -27.62
CA MET A 415 3.96 -19.38 -27.06
C MET A 415 5.33 -18.88 -26.58
N GLU A 416 5.73 -17.68 -27.02
CA GLU A 416 7.03 -17.08 -26.73
C GLU A 416 6.87 -15.60 -26.38
N ILE A 417 7.76 -15.08 -25.55
CA ILE A 417 7.82 -13.63 -25.26
C ILE A 417 8.41 -12.92 -26.48
N SER A 418 7.73 -11.91 -27.01
CA SER A 418 8.21 -11.04 -28.09
C SER A 418 8.76 -9.72 -27.54
N MET A 419 9.45 -8.96 -28.40
CA MET A 419 9.90 -7.60 -28.07
C MET A 419 8.71 -6.69 -27.73
N GLU A 420 7.59 -6.81 -28.46
CA GLU A 420 6.37 -6.05 -28.19
C GLU A 420 5.82 -6.30 -26.78
N ASN A 421 5.82 -7.55 -26.32
CA ASN A 421 5.38 -7.88 -24.97
C ASN A 421 6.26 -7.23 -23.89
N LEU A 422 7.58 -7.13 -24.12
CA LEU A 422 8.51 -6.45 -23.23
C LEU A 422 8.28 -4.93 -23.22
N GLU A 423 8.01 -4.33 -24.37
CA GLU A 423 7.68 -2.90 -24.46
C GLU A 423 6.35 -2.59 -23.76
N GLN A 424 5.32 -3.38 -24.00
CA GLN A 424 4.02 -3.22 -23.32
C GLN A 424 4.15 -3.40 -21.80
N ALA A 425 4.93 -4.39 -21.35
CA ALA A 425 5.19 -4.59 -19.93
C ALA A 425 5.92 -3.40 -19.29
N LYS A 426 6.94 -2.87 -19.97
CA LYS A 426 7.65 -1.65 -19.56
C LYS A 426 6.68 -0.48 -19.42
N GLU A 427 5.89 -0.21 -20.44
CA GLU A 427 4.91 0.88 -20.45
C GLU A 427 3.89 0.74 -19.31
N ASN A 428 3.42 -0.49 -19.06
CA ASN A 428 2.50 -0.78 -17.96
C ASN A 428 3.12 -0.55 -16.58
N ILE A 429 4.42 -0.78 -16.42
CA ILE A 429 5.13 -0.50 -15.16
C ILE A 429 5.32 1.00 -14.96
N ILE A 430 5.66 1.75 -16.02
CA ILE A 430 5.94 3.20 -15.94
C ILE A 430 4.66 4.01 -15.78
N MET A 431 3.63 3.73 -16.59
CA MET A 431 2.42 4.56 -16.69
C MET A 431 1.18 3.89 -16.08
N GLY A 432 1.24 2.61 -15.74
CA GLY A 432 0.07 1.83 -15.37
C GLY A 432 -0.60 1.17 -16.57
N LYS A 433 -1.63 0.38 -16.30
CA LYS A 433 -2.30 -0.45 -17.31
C LYS A 433 -2.97 0.39 -18.39
N GLU A 434 -2.92 -0.11 -19.63
CA GLU A 434 -3.67 0.45 -20.75
C GLU A 434 -5.16 0.57 -20.45
N ARG A 435 -5.73 1.74 -20.78
CA ARG A 435 -7.17 2.00 -20.66
C ARG A 435 -7.81 2.05 -22.03
N SER A 436 -7.76 0.94 -22.76
CA SER A 436 -8.31 0.82 -24.12
C SER A 436 -9.84 1.00 -24.20
N SER A 437 -10.55 1.02 -23.06
CA SER A 437 -11.97 1.36 -22.98
C SER A 437 -12.25 2.87 -22.83
N LEU A 438 -11.24 3.70 -22.53
CA LEU A 438 -11.40 5.15 -22.54
C LEU A 438 -11.48 5.61 -24.00
N LEU A 439 -12.70 5.79 -24.49
CA LEU A 439 -12.92 6.51 -25.74
C LEU A 439 -12.65 7.98 -25.48
N LEU A 440 -11.43 8.42 -25.84
CA LEU A 440 -11.11 9.84 -25.86
C LEU A 440 -11.87 10.52 -27.00
N ASN A 441 -12.41 11.70 -26.73
CA ASN A 441 -12.96 12.55 -27.78
C ASN A 441 -11.88 12.83 -28.84
N GLU A 442 -12.29 12.95 -30.11
CA GLU A 442 -11.32 13.15 -31.20
C GLU A 442 -10.49 14.41 -31.02
N GLU A 443 -11.07 15.46 -30.43
CA GLU A 443 -10.37 16.69 -30.06
C GLU A 443 -9.27 16.45 -29.03
N THR A 444 -9.57 15.76 -27.92
CA THR A 444 -8.59 15.41 -26.89
C THR A 444 -7.45 14.57 -27.46
N ARG A 445 -7.79 13.61 -28.33
CA ARG A 445 -6.81 12.77 -29.01
C ARG A 445 -5.93 13.57 -29.96
N LYS A 446 -6.52 14.53 -30.68
CA LYS A 446 -5.79 15.47 -31.54
C LYS A 446 -4.82 16.29 -30.70
N ILE A 447 -5.26 16.89 -29.60
CA ILE A 447 -4.40 17.67 -28.72
C ILE A 447 -3.22 16.83 -28.21
N CYS A 448 -3.50 15.63 -27.71
CA CYS A 448 -2.45 14.70 -27.26
C CYS A 448 -1.47 14.33 -28.38
N ALA A 449 -1.94 14.06 -29.61
CA ALA A 449 -1.04 13.76 -30.72
C ALA A 449 -0.10 14.91 -31.09
N TYR A 450 -0.59 16.15 -31.07
CA TYR A 450 0.26 17.31 -31.31
C TYR A 450 1.23 17.58 -30.14
N HIS A 451 0.80 17.33 -28.90
CA HIS A 451 1.64 17.39 -27.69
C HIS A 451 2.81 16.39 -27.75
N GLU A 452 2.51 15.11 -27.98
CA GLU A 452 3.54 14.05 -28.07
C GLU A 452 4.45 14.23 -29.29
N ALA A 453 3.89 14.67 -30.44
CA ALA A 453 4.69 15.02 -31.61
C ALA A 453 5.65 16.18 -31.31
N GLY A 454 5.26 17.11 -30.45
CA GLY A 454 6.11 18.21 -29.98
C GLY A 454 7.33 17.70 -29.22
N HIS A 455 7.11 16.85 -28.22
CA HIS A 455 8.21 16.21 -27.48
C HIS A 455 9.15 15.42 -28.40
N ALA A 456 8.60 14.59 -29.29
CA ALA A 456 9.39 13.75 -30.19
C ALA A 456 10.24 14.59 -31.15
N LEU A 457 9.67 15.62 -31.77
CA LEU A 457 10.38 16.45 -32.74
C LEU A 457 11.48 17.28 -32.07
N VAL A 458 11.19 17.89 -30.92
CA VAL A 458 12.19 18.66 -30.17
C VAL A 458 13.33 17.75 -29.73
N ALA A 459 13.05 16.52 -29.27
CA ALA A 459 14.10 15.58 -28.91
C ALA A 459 14.97 15.15 -30.10
N LEU A 460 14.39 15.00 -31.30
CA LEU A 460 15.14 14.60 -32.50
C LEU A 460 16.04 15.72 -33.04
N MET A 461 15.58 16.97 -32.97
CA MET A 461 16.26 18.11 -33.60
C MET A 461 17.20 18.86 -32.66
N THR A 462 17.14 18.60 -31.35
CA THR A 462 17.98 19.28 -30.36
C THR A 462 19.27 18.51 -30.10
N GLU A 463 20.39 19.14 -30.39
CA GLU A 463 21.70 18.55 -30.11
C GLU A 463 21.93 18.36 -28.60
N GLY A 464 22.30 17.15 -28.19
CA GLY A 464 22.49 16.79 -26.78
C GLY A 464 21.22 16.29 -26.09
N ALA A 465 20.07 16.28 -26.77
CA ALA A 465 18.91 15.56 -26.29
C ALA A 465 19.15 14.03 -26.33
N LYS A 466 18.41 13.33 -25.46
CA LYS A 466 18.37 11.86 -25.46
C LYS A 466 17.63 11.37 -26.71
N GLY A 467 18.10 10.28 -27.31
CA GLY A 467 17.51 9.76 -28.54
C GLY A 467 16.06 9.28 -28.32
N VAL A 468 15.17 9.55 -29.28
CA VAL A 468 13.79 9.05 -29.21
C VAL A 468 13.81 7.53 -29.42
N HIS A 469 13.02 6.81 -28.62
CA HIS A 469 12.78 5.37 -28.78
C HIS A 469 11.41 5.11 -29.41
N LYS A 470 10.37 5.74 -28.85
CA LYS A 470 8.97 5.49 -29.19
C LYS A 470 8.09 6.64 -28.73
N ALA A 471 7.05 6.98 -29.48
CA ALA A 471 6.00 7.93 -29.13
C ALA A 471 4.63 7.24 -29.22
N THR A 472 3.75 7.46 -28.25
CA THR A 472 2.40 6.86 -28.23
C THR A 472 1.38 7.85 -27.68
N ILE A 473 0.16 7.81 -28.22
CA ILE A 473 -1.02 8.58 -27.76
C ILE A 473 -2.05 7.68 -27.08
N MET A 474 -1.63 6.48 -26.67
CA MET A 474 -2.50 5.52 -26.01
C MET A 474 -2.59 5.84 -24.52
N PRO A 475 -3.81 6.00 -23.96
CA PRO A 475 -3.97 6.33 -22.54
C PRO A 475 -3.55 5.16 -21.65
N ARG A 476 -2.66 5.43 -20.70
CA ARG A 476 -2.13 4.46 -19.74
C ARG A 476 -2.13 5.09 -18.34
N GLY A 477 -2.80 4.42 -17.40
CA GLY A 477 -3.03 4.96 -16.06
C GLY A 477 -3.62 6.38 -16.09
N ASP A 478 -2.84 7.36 -15.62
CA ASP A 478 -3.17 8.78 -15.58
C ASP A 478 -2.57 9.58 -16.75
N ALA A 479 -1.69 8.98 -17.55
CA ALA A 479 -1.08 9.61 -18.73
C ALA A 479 -1.91 9.36 -20.00
N LEU A 480 -2.04 10.37 -20.85
CA LEU A 480 -2.75 10.28 -22.14
C LEU A 480 -1.84 9.86 -23.31
N GLY A 481 -0.53 10.07 -23.17
CA GLY A 481 0.50 9.73 -24.12
C GLY A 481 1.88 9.72 -23.47
N LEU A 482 2.89 9.28 -24.21
CA LEU A 482 4.30 9.31 -23.78
C LEU A 482 5.26 9.28 -24.96
N VAL A 483 6.32 10.09 -24.88
CA VAL A 483 7.57 9.89 -25.63
C VAL A 483 8.64 9.23 -24.76
N SER A 484 8.98 7.99 -25.09
CA SER A 484 10.08 7.24 -24.48
C SER A 484 11.40 7.65 -25.12
N LEU A 485 12.39 8.00 -24.30
CA LEU A 485 13.74 8.37 -24.71
C LEU A 485 14.74 7.28 -24.27
N LEU A 486 15.73 6.99 -25.11
CA LEU A 486 16.85 6.11 -24.79
C LEU A 486 17.86 6.86 -23.92
N GLN A 487 18.18 6.31 -22.77
CA GLN A 487 19.24 6.84 -21.92
C GLN A 487 20.60 6.22 -22.28
N LYS A 488 21.63 7.05 -22.11
CA LYS A 488 23.03 6.63 -22.02
C LYS A 488 23.42 6.74 -20.54
N ASP A 489 24.09 5.72 -20.02
CA ASP A 489 24.62 5.74 -18.65
C ASP A 489 25.87 6.64 -18.62
N GLU A 490 25.67 7.95 -18.69
CA GLU A 490 26.71 8.97 -18.56
C GLU A 490 26.77 9.45 -17.10
N PHE A 491 27.95 9.37 -16.49
CA PHE A 491 28.15 9.81 -15.09
C PHE A 491 28.04 11.32 -14.92
N PHE A 492 28.33 12.08 -15.97
CA PHE A 492 28.29 13.55 -15.96
C PHE A 492 27.36 14.04 -17.05
N GLN A 493 26.46 14.95 -16.68
CA GLN A 493 25.62 15.67 -17.64
C GLN A 493 26.13 17.09 -17.82
N THR A 494 26.24 17.50 -19.07
CA THR A 494 26.66 18.86 -19.43
C THR A 494 25.51 19.86 -19.31
N LYS A 495 25.83 21.16 -19.17
CA LYS A 495 24.81 22.24 -19.24
C LYS A 495 23.96 22.14 -20.51
N LYS A 496 24.57 21.78 -21.66
CA LYS A 496 23.86 21.59 -22.94
C LYS A 496 22.81 20.48 -22.86
N GLN A 497 23.12 19.34 -22.23
CA GLN A 497 22.19 18.24 -22.05
C GLN A 497 21.03 18.59 -21.11
N TYR A 498 21.30 19.33 -20.03
CA TYR A 498 20.23 19.83 -19.15
C TYR A 498 19.29 20.80 -19.87
N LEU A 499 19.85 21.73 -20.64
CA LEU A 499 19.05 22.65 -21.48
C LEU A 499 18.21 21.86 -22.50
N ALA A 500 18.79 20.87 -23.17
CA ALA A 500 18.08 20.02 -24.12
C ALA A 500 16.95 19.21 -23.44
N GLU A 501 17.16 18.70 -22.23
CA GLU A 501 16.11 17.98 -21.49
C GLU A 501 14.95 18.90 -21.08
N MET A 502 15.23 20.17 -20.76
CA MET A 502 14.20 21.17 -20.51
C MET A 502 13.48 21.59 -21.80
N ASP A 503 14.20 21.74 -22.91
CA ASP A 503 13.62 22.07 -24.22
C ASP A 503 12.62 20.98 -24.64
N VAL A 504 13.00 19.70 -24.48
CA VAL A 504 12.09 18.57 -24.73
C VAL A 504 10.88 18.62 -23.81
N ALA A 505 11.04 18.86 -22.51
CA ALA A 505 9.92 18.96 -21.57
C ALA A 505 8.96 20.11 -21.92
N MET A 506 9.47 21.25 -22.40
CA MET A 506 8.62 22.37 -22.85
C MET A 506 7.99 22.13 -24.23
N GLY A 507 8.48 21.16 -24.99
CA GLY A 507 8.06 20.89 -26.37
C GLY A 507 6.58 20.55 -26.52
N GLY A 508 6.00 19.79 -25.60
CA GLY A 508 4.57 19.46 -25.63
C GLY A 508 3.68 20.69 -25.46
N ARG A 509 3.93 21.49 -24.40
CA ARG A 509 3.23 22.76 -24.15
C ARG A 509 3.36 23.74 -25.31
N ALA A 510 4.57 23.91 -25.84
CA ALA A 510 4.82 24.79 -26.97
C ALA A 510 4.08 24.34 -28.24
N ALA A 511 4.00 23.03 -28.48
CA ALA A 511 3.26 22.47 -29.60
C ALA A 511 1.74 22.70 -29.50
N GLU A 512 1.15 22.51 -28.31
CA GLU A 512 -0.26 22.78 -28.07
C GLU A 512 -0.59 24.26 -28.35
N GLU A 513 0.19 25.17 -27.77
CA GLU A 513 -0.05 26.61 -27.87
C GLU A 513 0.12 27.13 -29.31
N LEU A 514 1.10 26.61 -30.07
CA LEU A 514 1.32 26.99 -31.46
C LEU A 514 0.18 26.57 -32.40
N ILE A 515 -0.48 25.44 -32.13
CA ILE A 515 -1.48 24.86 -33.03
C ILE A 515 -2.91 25.25 -32.62
N PHE A 516 -3.20 25.25 -31.31
CA PHE A 516 -4.55 25.49 -30.79
C PHE A 516 -4.73 26.89 -30.19
N GLY A 517 -3.64 27.64 -29.99
CA GLY A 517 -3.66 28.96 -29.37
C GLY A 517 -3.60 28.94 -27.84
N SER A 518 -3.42 30.12 -27.24
CA SER A 518 -3.23 30.29 -25.79
C SER A 518 -4.44 29.89 -24.94
N GLU A 519 -5.65 30.02 -25.48
CA GLU A 519 -6.90 29.70 -24.76
C GLU A 519 -7.16 28.19 -24.65
N MET A 520 -6.51 27.38 -25.51
CA MET A 520 -6.73 25.93 -25.60
C MET A 520 -5.59 25.11 -24.96
N ILE A 521 -4.77 25.77 -24.13
CA ILE A 521 -3.69 25.14 -23.39
C ILE A 521 -4.27 24.17 -22.34
N THR A 522 -3.74 22.95 -22.29
CA THR A 522 -4.28 21.90 -21.41
C THR A 522 -3.55 21.78 -20.07
N GLN A 523 -4.14 21.00 -19.16
CA GLN A 523 -3.50 20.58 -17.92
C GLN A 523 -2.47 19.45 -18.13
N GLY A 524 -2.41 18.85 -19.33
CA GLY A 524 -1.57 17.69 -19.65
C GLY A 524 -0.07 17.95 -19.47
N ALA A 525 0.38 19.17 -19.74
CA ALA A 525 1.80 19.56 -19.61
C ALA A 525 2.29 19.77 -18.16
N SER A 526 1.44 19.58 -17.14
CA SER A 526 1.80 19.84 -15.73
C SER A 526 3.03 19.04 -15.28
N SER A 527 3.08 17.76 -15.63
CA SER A 527 4.19 16.87 -15.27
C SER A 527 5.51 17.28 -15.96
N ASP A 528 5.43 17.72 -17.22
CA ASP A 528 6.58 18.19 -17.98
C ASP A 528 7.15 19.50 -17.41
N ILE A 529 6.26 20.43 -17.05
CA ILE A 529 6.63 21.70 -16.41
C ILE A 529 7.26 21.45 -15.05
N GLN A 530 6.71 20.52 -14.25
CA GLN A 530 7.30 20.13 -12.97
C GLN A 530 8.72 19.58 -13.16
N LYS A 531 8.92 18.71 -14.15
CA LYS A 531 10.23 18.15 -14.49
C LYS A 531 11.22 19.23 -14.92
N ALA A 532 10.83 20.11 -15.85
CA ALA A 532 11.67 21.22 -16.30
C ALA A 532 12.04 22.16 -15.15
N THR A 533 11.08 22.48 -14.28
CA THR A 533 11.29 23.31 -13.09
C THR A 533 12.30 22.68 -12.13
N GLN A 534 12.21 21.36 -11.90
CA GLN A 534 13.16 20.66 -11.03
C GLN A 534 14.58 20.67 -11.61
N ILE A 535 14.72 20.54 -12.93
CA ILE A 535 16.02 20.63 -13.61
C ILE A 535 16.59 22.04 -13.46
N ALA A 536 15.80 23.08 -13.78
CA ALA A 536 16.22 24.48 -13.64
C ALA A 536 16.64 24.80 -12.19
N ARG A 537 15.85 24.36 -11.20
CA ARG A 537 16.18 24.52 -9.78
C ARG A 537 17.50 23.82 -9.42
N ASN A 538 17.74 22.60 -9.89
CA ASN A 538 19.00 21.89 -9.65
C ASN A 538 20.19 22.59 -10.32
N MET A 539 20.02 23.09 -11.55
CA MET A 539 21.04 23.86 -12.26
C MET A 539 21.49 25.10 -11.49
N VAL A 540 20.54 25.83 -10.91
CA VAL A 540 20.80 27.07 -10.16
C VAL A 540 21.31 26.79 -8.74
N LEU A 541 20.62 25.93 -7.98
CA LEU A 541 20.87 25.76 -6.54
C LEU A 541 22.03 24.81 -6.23
N LYS A 542 22.21 23.75 -7.03
CA LYS A 542 23.13 22.65 -6.70
C LYS A 542 24.34 22.59 -7.61
N LEU A 543 24.14 22.84 -8.90
CA LEU A 543 25.18 22.65 -9.92
C LEU A 543 25.96 23.93 -10.24
N GLY A 544 25.52 25.10 -9.75
CA GLY A 544 26.18 26.37 -10.00
C GLY A 544 26.26 26.75 -11.48
N MET A 545 25.24 26.38 -12.27
CA MET A 545 25.20 26.57 -13.73
C MET A 545 24.55 27.90 -14.18
N SER A 546 24.26 28.79 -13.24
CA SER A 546 23.78 30.16 -13.50
C SER A 546 24.89 31.17 -13.29
N ASP A 547 25.03 32.08 -14.25
CA ASP A 547 26.00 33.19 -14.15
C ASP A 547 25.50 34.30 -13.21
N ALA A 548 24.17 34.46 -13.07
CA ALA A 548 23.55 35.48 -12.22
C ALA A 548 23.67 35.14 -10.72
N VAL A 549 23.49 33.86 -10.38
CA VAL A 549 23.62 33.37 -8.99
C VAL A 549 25.07 32.99 -8.67
N GLY A 550 25.81 32.52 -9.68
CA GLY A 550 27.20 32.11 -9.56
C GLY A 550 27.37 30.63 -9.17
N LYS A 551 28.62 30.25 -8.95
CA LYS A 551 29.06 28.86 -8.71
C LYS A 551 28.94 28.49 -7.23
N ILE A 552 27.75 28.61 -6.67
CA ILE A 552 27.47 28.35 -5.24
C ILE A 552 26.55 27.15 -5.06
N TYR A 553 26.77 26.39 -3.98
CA TYR A 553 25.87 25.32 -3.54
C TYR A 553 24.95 25.84 -2.44
N ILE A 554 23.64 25.74 -2.65
CA ILE A 554 22.60 26.16 -1.71
C ILE A 554 21.81 24.94 -1.26
N ASP A 555 22.03 24.53 0.00
CA ASP A 555 21.39 23.36 0.59
C ASP A 555 19.93 23.60 1.02
N SER A 556 19.64 24.78 1.55
CA SER A 556 18.31 25.13 2.07
C SER A 556 17.97 26.59 1.85
N GLU A 557 16.92 26.83 1.07
CA GLU A 557 16.37 28.16 0.78
C GLU A 557 15.93 28.92 2.04
N LYS A 558 15.59 28.21 3.13
CA LYS A 558 15.17 28.82 4.41
C LYS A 558 16.23 29.69 5.06
N LYS A 559 17.52 29.51 4.70
CA LYS A 559 18.63 30.30 5.23
C LYS A 559 18.95 31.53 4.36
N LEU A 560 18.27 31.70 3.23
CA LEU A 560 18.52 32.79 2.28
C LEU A 560 17.71 34.05 2.63
N SER A 561 18.32 35.20 2.38
CA SER A 561 17.62 36.49 2.40
C SER A 561 16.46 36.51 1.38
N SER A 562 15.46 37.37 1.60
CA SER A 562 14.37 37.57 0.63
C SER A 562 14.90 37.95 -0.76
N LYS A 563 15.92 38.82 -0.81
CA LYS A 563 16.50 39.28 -2.08
C LYS A 563 17.21 38.17 -2.85
N GLN A 564 17.94 37.29 -2.15
CA GLN A 564 18.57 36.13 -2.80
C GLN A 564 17.55 35.16 -3.36
N ARG A 565 16.43 34.91 -2.64
CA ARG A 565 15.34 34.06 -3.14
C ARG A 565 14.69 34.64 -4.38
N GLU A 566 14.37 35.93 -4.37
CA GLU A 566 13.81 36.63 -5.53
C GLU A 566 14.73 36.53 -6.76
N ASN A 567 16.04 36.72 -6.57
CA ASN A 567 17.02 36.60 -7.66
C ASN A 567 17.07 35.16 -8.21
N ILE A 568 17.04 34.15 -7.34
CA ILE A 568 17.04 32.73 -7.75
C ILE A 568 15.76 32.39 -8.52
N ASP A 569 14.60 32.79 -8.01
CA ASP A 569 13.31 32.51 -8.64
C ASP A 569 13.20 33.20 -10.01
N SER A 570 13.71 34.43 -10.11
CA SER A 570 13.79 35.17 -11.39
C SER A 570 14.68 34.45 -12.39
N GLU A 571 15.83 33.94 -11.94
CA GLU A 571 16.75 33.19 -12.80
C GLU A 571 16.14 31.85 -13.26
N ILE A 572 15.49 31.11 -12.37
CA ILE A 572 14.78 29.87 -12.73
C ILE A 572 13.73 30.17 -13.80
N LYS A 573 12.95 31.23 -13.62
CA LYS A 573 11.95 31.66 -14.60
C LYS A 573 12.60 31.99 -15.94
N ASN A 574 13.68 32.77 -15.95
CA ASN A 574 14.41 33.12 -17.18
C ASN A 574 14.91 31.88 -17.94
N ILE A 575 15.44 30.88 -17.23
CA ILE A 575 15.90 29.62 -17.82
C ILE A 575 14.73 28.85 -18.44
N LEU A 576 13.60 28.77 -17.76
CA LEU A 576 12.39 28.09 -18.25
C LEU A 576 11.80 28.81 -19.46
N ASP A 577 11.62 30.12 -19.39
CA ASP A 577 11.09 30.95 -20.49
C ASP A 577 12.01 30.86 -21.72
N SER A 578 13.33 30.87 -21.51
CA SER A 578 14.30 30.68 -22.61
C SER A 578 14.19 29.30 -23.25
N SER A 579 13.94 28.25 -22.45
CA SER A 579 13.78 26.88 -22.95
C SER A 579 12.48 26.70 -23.72
N TYR A 580 11.39 27.28 -23.21
CA TYR A 580 10.12 27.37 -23.92
C TYR A 580 10.27 28.09 -25.27
N ASN A 581 10.92 29.26 -25.29
CA ASN A 581 11.14 30.01 -26.53
C ASN A 581 11.98 29.24 -27.56
N ARG A 582 13.02 28.52 -27.13
CA ARG A 582 13.81 27.65 -28.03
C ARG A 582 12.95 26.53 -28.62
N ALA A 583 12.16 25.85 -27.79
CA ALA A 583 11.24 24.81 -28.25
C ALA A 583 10.23 25.36 -29.27
N THR A 584 9.61 26.51 -28.98
CA THR A 584 8.67 27.19 -29.88
C THR A 584 9.31 27.55 -31.23
N GLN A 585 10.50 28.14 -31.23
CA GLN A 585 11.23 28.48 -32.47
C GLN A 585 11.55 27.24 -33.30
N LEU A 586 11.94 26.15 -32.64
CA LEU A 586 12.26 24.88 -33.30
C LEU A 586 11.02 24.26 -33.94
N LEU A 587 9.89 24.24 -33.21
CA LEU A 587 8.62 23.73 -33.72
C LEU A 587 8.06 24.57 -34.88
N GLN A 588 8.24 25.90 -34.84
CA GLN A 588 7.87 26.77 -35.96
C GLN A 588 8.73 26.48 -37.20
N LYS A 589 10.05 26.31 -37.02
CA LYS A 589 10.99 26.00 -38.10
C LYS A 589 10.66 24.67 -38.79
N TYR A 590 10.29 23.64 -38.03
CA TYR A 590 9.94 22.30 -38.50
C TYR A 590 8.44 22.00 -38.42
N SER A 591 7.61 23.02 -38.69
CA SER A 591 6.14 22.93 -38.55
C SER A 591 5.51 21.88 -39.46
N LYS A 592 6.10 21.62 -40.63
CA LYS A 592 5.64 20.58 -41.56
C LYS A 592 5.86 19.18 -40.97
N GLU A 593 7.07 18.94 -40.48
CA GLU A 593 7.47 17.69 -39.85
C GLU A 593 6.65 17.43 -38.59
N HIS A 594 6.41 18.45 -37.76
CA HIS A 594 5.54 18.35 -36.58
C HIS A 594 4.15 17.87 -36.93
N ARG A 595 3.53 18.48 -37.95
CA ARG A 595 2.19 18.08 -38.42
C ARG A 595 2.17 16.65 -38.95
N LEU A 596 3.18 16.25 -39.73
CA LEU A 596 3.28 14.89 -40.27
C LEU A 596 3.37 13.83 -39.16
N ILE A 597 4.16 14.10 -38.11
CA ILE A 597 4.27 13.20 -36.95
C ILE A 597 2.94 13.12 -36.20
N ALA A 598 2.28 14.26 -35.97
CA ALA A 598 0.98 14.29 -35.28
C ALA A 598 -0.12 13.55 -36.06
N GLU A 599 -0.20 13.74 -37.38
CA GLU A 599 -1.13 13.02 -38.25
C GLU A 599 -0.87 11.51 -38.25
N ALA A 600 0.40 11.10 -38.31
CA ALA A 600 0.76 9.69 -38.21
C ALA A 600 0.43 9.10 -36.82
N LEU A 601 0.61 9.85 -35.73
CA LEU A 601 0.17 9.39 -34.40
C LEU A 601 -1.35 9.22 -34.33
N LEU A 602 -2.13 10.06 -35.01
CA LEU A 602 -3.59 9.91 -35.08
C LEU A 602 -4.04 8.70 -35.91
N GLU A 603 -3.26 8.31 -36.92
CA GLU A 603 -3.52 7.14 -37.77
C GLU A 603 -3.10 5.82 -37.12
N TYR A 604 -1.89 5.76 -36.54
CA TYR A 604 -1.26 4.53 -36.05
C TYR A 604 -1.22 4.38 -34.52
N GLU A 605 -1.63 5.39 -33.75
CA GLU A 605 -1.61 5.48 -32.27
C GLU A 605 -0.22 5.45 -31.60
N THR A 606 0.75 4.79 -32.23
CA THR A 606 2.10 4.56 -31.70
C THR A 606 3.11 4.56 -32.83
N LEU A 607 4.25 5.21 -32.64
CA LEU A 607 5.36 5.28 -33.61
C LEU A 607 6.69 4.98 -32.91
N SER A 608 7.54 4.18 -33.53
CA SER A 608 8.94 3.95 -33.14
C SER A 608 9.86 5.04 -33.70
N ALA A 609 11.07 5.15 -33.17
CA ALA A 609 12.06 6.11 -33.63
C ALA A 609 12.33 6.03 -35.14
N ASP A 610 12.50 4.82 -35.68
CA ASP A 610 12.78 4.61 -37.10
C ASP A 610 11.60 5.01 -37.98
N GLU A 611 10.37 4.76 -37.52
CA GLU A 611 9.15 5.17 -38.23
C GLU A 611 8.99 6.68 -38.22
N ILE A 612 9.29 7.35 -37.10
CA ILE A 612 9.27 8.82 -37.01
C ILE A 612 10.27 9.41 -38.02
N LEU A 613 11.49 8.86 -38.10
CA LEU A 613 12.49 9.29 -39.07
C LEU A 613 12.05 9.04 -40.53
N GLN A 614 11.36 7.93 -40.80
CA GLN A 614 10.80 7.64 -42.12
C GLN A 614 9.68 8.62 -42.51
N ILE A 615 8.82 8.99 -41.57
CA ILE A 615 7.75 9.98 -41.77
C ILE A 615 8.34 11.36 -42.07
N ILE A 616 9.36 11.78 -41.31
CA ILE A 616 10.10 13.03 -41.57
C ILE A 616 10.72 13.01 -42.97
N ALA A 617 11.20 11.85 -43.43
CA ALA A 617 11.73 11.65 -44.78
C ALA A 617 10.65 11.48 -45.88
N ASN A 618 9.36 11.70 -45.58
CA ASN A 618 8.21 11.51 -46.48
C ASN A 618 8.08 10.09 -47.08
N LYS A 619 8.54 9.06 -46.37
CA LYS A 619 8.35 7.66 -46.79
C LYS A 619 7.07 7.10 -46.16
N LYS A 620 6.25 6.41 -46.96
CA LYS A 620 5.09 5.66 -46.44
C LYS A 620 5.55 4.49 -45.58
N LEU A 621 4.99 4.36 -44.38
CA LEU A 621 5.20 3.21 -43.52
C LEU A 621 4.58 1.96 -44.18
N LYS A 622 5.37 0.90 -44.34
CA LYS A 622 4.90 -0.35 -44.94
C LYS A 622 4.48 -1.33 -43.85
N GLY A 623 3.27 -1.89 -43.97
CA GLY A 623 2.82 -3.02 -43.16
C GLY A 623 2.31 -2.69 -41.75
N LYS A 624 2.05 -1.42 -41.44
CA LYS A 624 1.49 -1.00 -40.15
C LYS A 624 -0.03 -0.90 -40.23
N LYS A 625 -0.71 -1.46 -39.23
CA LYS A 625 -2.17 -1.45 -39.14
C LYS A 625 -2.70 -0.08 -38.77
N ASN A 626 -3.72 0.38 -39.46
CA ASN A 626 -4.39 1.65 -39.18
C ASN A 626 -5.35 1.52 -37.98
N ARG A 627 -5.75 2.64 -37.38
CA ARG A 627 -6.72 2.71 -36.27
C ARG A 627 -7.94 1.81 -36.47
N ASP A 628 -8.57 1.85 -37.63
CA ASP A 628 -9.79 1.08 -37.90
C ASP A 628 -9.55 -0.44 -37.91
N GLU A 629 -8.36 -0.85 -38.36
CA GLU A 629 -7.94 -2.26 -38.30
C GLU A 629 -7.63 -2.67 -36.87
N LEU A 630 -6.96 -1.81 -36.09
CA LEU A 630 -6.68 -2.04 -34.67
C LEU A 630 -7.97 -2.15 -33.84
N ILE A 631 -8.97 -1.31 -34.11
CA ILE A 631 -10.28 -1.37 -33.43
C ILE A 631 -10.99 -2.67 -33.76
N ARG A 632 -11.04 -3.07 -35.04
CA ARG A 632 -11.66 -4.34 -35.46
C ARG A 632 -10.99 -5.54 -34.79
N GLU A 633 -9.66 -5.56 -34.75
CA GLU A 633 -8.89 -6.63 -34.10
C GLU A 633 -9.11 -6.66 -32.58
N ARG A 634 -9.21 -5.49 -31.92
CA ARG A 634 -9.55 -5.42 -30.49
C ARG A 634 -10.96 -5.94 -30.22
N GLU A 635 -11.93 -5.62 -31.07
CA GLU A 635 -13.30 -6.13 -30.96
C GLU A 635 -13.38 -7.64 -31.20
N GLU A 636 -12.67 -8.14 -32.21
CA GLU A 636 -12.57 -9.56 -32.51
C GLU A 636 -11.88 -10.32 -31.39
N SER A 637 -10.79 -9.79 -30.85
CA SER A 637 -10.09 -10.36 -29.68
C SER A 637 -10.97 -10.39 -28.43
N LYS A 638 -11.77 -9.34 -28.19
CA LYS A 638 -12.76 -9.32 -27.10
C LYS A 638 -13.84 -10.39 -27.30
N LYS A 639 -14.39 -10.50 -28.50
CA LYS A 639 -15.40 -11.52 -28.84
C LYS A 639 -14.84 -12.93 -28.69
N ASN A 640 -13.62 -13.19 -29.17
CA ASN A 640 -12.95 -14.47 -29.03
C ASN A 640 -12.69 -14.83 -27.56
N ARG A 641 -12.26 -13.85 -26.75
CA ARG A 641 -12.06 -14.04 -25.31
C ARG A 641 -13.37 -14.32 -24.56
N GLU A 642 -14.44 -13.63 -24.92
CA GLU A 642 -15.77 -13.89 -24.36
C GLU A 642 -16.29 -15.27 -24.75
N LEU A 643 -16.07 -15.67 -26.00
CA LEU A 643 -16.38 -17.01 -26.49
C LEU A 643 -15.58 -18.09 -25.76
N ASP A 644 -14.29 -17.89 -25.51
CA ASP A 644 -13.45 -18.83 -24.77
C ASP A 644 -13.84 -18.93 -23.29
N LEU A 645 -14.21 -17.80 -22.66
CA LEU A 645 -14.78 -17.78 -21.30
C LEU A 645 -16.10 -18.55 -21.22
N LEU A 646 -16.95 -18.42 -22.23
CA LEU A 646 -18.22 -19.15 -22.32
C LEU A 646 -17.98 -20.65 -22.55
N LYS A 647 -17.04 -21.02 -23.41
CA LYS A 647 -16.62 -22.41 -23.62
C LYS A 647 -16.07 -23.02 -22.33
N GLY A 648 -15.16 -22.34 -21.63
CA GLY A 648 -14.60 -22.80 -20.36
C GLY A 648 -15.67 -23.02 -19.29
N LYS A 649 -16.62 -22.08 -19.14
CA LYS A 649 -17.76 -22.24 -18.23
C LYS A 649 -18.68 -23.41 -18.64
N SER A 650 -18.93 -23.59 -19.94
CA SER A 650 -19.74 -24.70 -20.45
C SER A 650 -19.07 -26.06 -20.18
N GLN A 651 -17.75 -26.13 -20.35
CA GLN A 651 -16.95 -27.33 -20.08
C GLN A 651 -16.90 -27.65 -18.58
N ASP A 652 -16.74 -26.63 -17.72
CA ASP A 652 -16.85 -26.79 -16.26
C ASP A 652 -18.24 -27.23 -15.82
N LEU A 653 -19.30 -26.69 -16.44
CA LEU A 653 -20.67 -27.12 -16.20
C LEU A 653 -20.89 -28.58 -16.63
N GLN A 654 -20.40 -28.96 -17.80
CA GLN A 654 -20.44 -30.35 -18.28
C GLN A 654 -19.65 -31.29 -17.37
N ASN A 655 -18.47 -30.89 -16.90
CA ASN A 655 -17.67 -31.68 -15.95
C ASN A 655 -18.39 -31.82 -14.60
N ARG A 656 -19.04 -30.77 -14.10
CA ARG A 656 -19.86 -30.82 -12.89
C ARG A 656 -21.10 -31.69 -13.06
N LEU A 657 -21.78 -31.62 -14.22
CA LEU A 657 -22.91 -32.47 -14.58
C LEU A 657 -22.49 -33.95 -14.69
N ASN A 658 -21.36 -34.23 -15.33
CA ASN A 658 -20.82 -35.59 -15.45
C ASN A 658 -20.41 -36.14 -14.07
N ASN A 659 -19.80 -35.32 -13.20
CA ASN A 659 -19.48 -35.73 -11.84
C ASN A 659 -20.73 -35.96 -10.97
N MET A 660 -21.79 -35.19 -11.14
CA MET A 660 -23.09 -35.46 -10.49
C MET A 660 -23.73 -36.75 -11.01
N ASN A 661 -23.73 -36.95 -12.33
CA ASN A 661 -24.29 -38.15 -12.95
C ASN A 661 -23.49 -39.42 -12.65
N ASN A 662 -22.22 -39.31 -12.24
CA ASN A 662 -21.38 -40.45 -11.85
C ASN A 662 -21.32 -40.66 -10.33
N ASN A 663 -22.04 -39.87 -9.53
CA ASN A 663 -22.10 -40.06 -8.08
C ASN A 663 -22.95 -41.32 -7.75
N PRO A 664 -22.40 -42.34 -7.08
CA PRO A 664 -23.12 -43.57 -6.75
C PRO A 664 -24.34 -43.36 -5.85
N GLU A 665 -24.36 -42.31 -5.02
CA GLU A 665 -25.52 -41.95 -4.20
C GLU A 665 -26.66 -41.40 -5.06
N TYR A 666 -26.34 -40.55 -6.05
CA TYR A 666 -27.30 -39.97 -6.97
C TYR A 666 -27.93 -41.02 -7.90
N LEU A 667 -27.12 -41.98 -8.40
CA LEU A 667 -27.64 -43.11 -9.17
C LEU A 667 -28.60 -43.98 -8.36
N LYS A 668 -28.30 -44.24 -7.08
CA LYS A 668 -29.18 -45.01 -6.19
C LYS A 668 -30.51 -44.29 -5.99
N ILE A 669 -30.48 -42.99 -5.72
CA ILE A 669 -31.69 -42.17 -5.54
C ILE A 669 -32.52 -42.15 -6.83
N LYS A 670 -31.89 -42.01 -7.99
CA LYS A 670 -32.59 -42.02 -9.28
C LYS A 670 -33.25 -43.36 -9.58
N GLN A 671 -32.55 -44.48 -9.34
CA GLN A 671 -33.13 -45.83 -9.46
C GLN A 671 -34.27 -46.07 -8.47
N GLU A 672 -34.18 -45.51 -7.26
CA GLU A 672 -35.22 -45.62 -6.24
C GLU A 672 -36.46 -44.79 -6.60
N GLN A 673 -36.28 -43.60 -7.18
CA GLN A 673 -37.37 -42.78 -7.73
C GLN A 673 -38.07 -43.45 -8.92
N GLU A 674 -37.32 -44.05 -9.85
CA GLU A 674 -37.91 -44.82 -10.97
C GLU A 674 -38.68 -46.05 -10.47
N LYS A 675 -38.17 -46.74 -9.45
CA LYS A 675 -38.90 -47.84 -8.78
C LYS A 675 -40.19 -47.34 -8.13
N LEU A 676 -40.16 -46.20 -7.43
CA LEU A 676 -41.35 -45.60 -6.81
C LEU A 676 -42.38 -45.15 -7.85
N GLN A 677 -41.95 -44.55 -8.97
CA GLN A 677 -42.85 -44.20 -10.07
C GLN A 677 -43.51 -45.43 -10.69
N ASN A 678 -42.74 -46.49 -10.96
CA ASN A 678 -43.27 -47.73 -11.51
C ASN A 678 -44.22 -48.43 -10.52
N LEU A 679 -43.93 -48.39 -9.22
CA LEU A 679 -44.83 -48.90 -8.17
C LEU A 679 -46.14 -48.12 -8.13
N ASN A 680 -46.07 -46.78 -8.21
CA ASN A 680 -47.25 -45.92 -8.25
C ASN A 680 -48.11 -46.18 -9.50
N LEU A 681 -47.50 -46.36 -10.67
CA LEU A 681 -48.21 -46.74 -11.89
C LEU A 681 -48.89 -48.11 -11.73
N LYS A 682 -48.19 -49.11 -11.19
CA LYS A 682 -48.76 -50.44 -10.90
C LYS A 682 -49.96 -50.36 -9.98
N ASN A 683 -49.85 -49.59 -8.89
CA ASN A 683 -50.94 -49.39 -7.94
C ASN A 683 -52.15 -48.67 -8.57
N GLN A 684 -51.92 -47.71 -9.45
CA GLN A 684 -52.99 -47.08 -10.23
C GLN A 684 -53.69 -48.07 -11.17
N PHE A 685 -52.91 -48.89 -11.87
CA PHE A 685 -53.44 -49.90 -12.79
C PHE A 685 -54.26 -50.96 -12.05
N GLN A 686 -53.80 -51.38 -10.88
CA GLN A 686 -54.50 -52.36 -10.04
C GLN A 686 -55.80 -51.79 -9.47
N LYS A 687 -55.82 -50.50 -9.07
CA LYS A 687 -57.06 -49.81 -8.67
C LYS A 687 -58.06 -49.70 -9.83
N GLN A 688 -57.60 -49.42 -11.05
CA GLN A 688 -58.47 -49.39 -12.23
C GLN A 688 -59.06 -50.78 -12.53
N GLN A 689 -58.27 -51.85 -12.44
CA GLN A 689 -58.79 -53.21 -12.62
C GLN A 689 -59.83 -53.59 -11.55
N GLN A 690 -59.60 -53.23 -10.28
CA GLN A 690 -60.57 -53.46 -9.22
C GLN A 690 -61.87 -52.68 -9.45
N GLN A 691 -61.79 -51.43 -9.90
CA GLN A 691 -62.96 -50.64 -10.25
C GLN A 691 -63.73 -51.25 -11.43
N GLN A 692 -63.04 -51.74 -12.46
CA GLN A 692 -63.69 -52.43 -13.58
C GLN A 692 -64.38 -53.73 -13.13
N GLN A 693 -63.75 -54.52 -12.25
CA GLN A 693 -64.38 -55.72 -11.69
C GLN A 693 -65.61 -55.39 -10.85
N GLN A 694 -65.56 -54.35 -10.02
CA GLN A 694 -66.72 -53.88 -9.25
C GLN A 694 -67.85 -53.39 -10.16
N GLN A 695 -67.53 -52.66 -11.24
CA GLN A 695 -68.52 -52.24 -12.22
C GLN A 695 -69.15 -53.42 -12.96
N GLN A 696 -68.37 -54.44 -13.33
CA GLN A 696 -68.90 -55.67 -13.94
C GLN A 696 -69.81 -56.44 -12.97
N GLN A 697 -69.44 -56.53 -11.68
CA GLN A 697 -70.30 -57.15 -10.66
C GLN A 697 -71.60 -56.35 -10.47
N GLN A 698 -71.53 -55.02 -10.44
CA GLN A 698 -72.72 -54.17 -10.36
C GLN A 698 -73.60 -54.29 -11.61
N GLN A 699 -73.02 -54.40 -12.80
CA GLN A 699 -73.77 -54.63 -14.03
C GLN A 699 -74.43 -56.02 -14.06
N GLN A 700 -73.77 -57.06 -13.54
CA GLN A 700 -74.38 -58.38 -13.40
C GLN A 700 -75.52 -58.38 -12.37
N GLN A 701 -75.37 -57.67 -11.26
CA GLN A 701 -76.44 -57.47 -10.29
C GLN A 701 -77.60 -56.66 -10.89
N GLN A 702 -77.31 -55.59 -11.65
CA GLN A 702 -78.32 -54.82 -12.36
C GLN A 702 -79.03 -55.64 -13.42
N GLN A 703 -78.33 -56.47 -14.20
CA GLN A 703 -78.97 -57.38 -15.16
C GLN A 703 -79.86 -58.42 -14.47
N GLN A 704 -79.47 -58.95 -13.30
CA GLN A 704 -80.35 -59.82 -12.50
C GLN A 704 -81.58 -59.06 -11.98
N VAL A 705 -81.42 -57.81 -11.55
CA VAL A 705 -82.53 -56.95 -11.13
C VAL A 705 -83.40 -56.53 -12.31
N ASP A 706 -82.85 -56.30 -13.49
CA ASP A 706 -83.57 -55.87 -14.69
C ASP A 706 -84.28 -57.04 -15.37
N LEU A 707 -83.74 -58.26 -15.32
CA LEU A 707 -84.46 -59.51 -15.65
C LEU A 707 -85.65 -59.75 -14.71
N SER A 708 -85.55 -59.30 -13.45
CA SER A 708 -86.68 -59.34 -12.51
C SER A 708 -87.72 -58.22 -12.74
N LYS A 709 -87.31 -57.10 -13.37
CA LYS A 709 -88.18 -55.94 -13.67
C LYS A 709 -88.76 -55.93 -15.09
N SER A 710 -88.19 -56.66 -16.04
CA SER A 710 -88.71 -56.80 -17.41
C SER A 710 -89.96 -57.68 -17.50
N ASN A 711 -90.37 -58.33 -16.41
CA ASN A 711 -91.70 -58.93 -16.26
C ASN A 711 -92.78 -57.93 -15.81
N ILE A 712 -92.44 -56.66 -15.62
CA ILE A 712 -93.35 -55.61 -15.15
C ILE A 712 -93.19 -54.37 -16.04
N GLN A 713 -93.62 -54.46 -17.30
CA GLN A 713 -93.83 -53.28 -18.14
C GLN A 713 -95.22 -53.35 -18.75
N ASN A 714 -96.18 -52.65 -18.13
CA ASN A 714 -97.41 -52.14 -18.76
C ASN A 714 -98.10 -51.17 -17.80
N ASN A 715 -97.83 -49.87 -17.94
CA ASN A 715 -98.85 -48.80 -17.98
C ASN A 715 -98.20 -47.40 -17.97
N PRO A 716 -98.62 -46.47 -18.83
CA PRO A 716 -98.13 -45.09 -18.83
C PRO A 716 -99.19 -44.13 -18.27
N PHE A 717 -98.87 -43.33 -17.24
CA PHE A 717 -99.65 -42.13 -16.91
C PHE A 717 -98.86 -41.09 -16.10
N ASP A 718 -98.88 -39.88 -16.64
CA ASP A 718 -99.21 -38.61 -15.99
C ASP A 718 -98.19 -37.71 -15.27
N ASN A 719 -98.61 -36.45 -15.30
CA ASN A 719 -97.97 -35.16 -15.11
C ASN A 719 -97.71 -34.73 -13.65
N SER A 720 -96.90 -33.66 -13.60
CA SER A 720 -97.09 -32.43 -12.80
C SER A 720 -96.40 -32.24 -11.43
N LYS A 721 -95.51 -31.23 -11.44
CA LYS A 721 -95.39 -30.06 -10.54
C LYS A 721 -95.43 -30.22 -9.00
N LYS A 722 -94.35 -29.74 -8.36
CA LYS A 722 -94.26 -28.66 -7.33
C LYS A 722 -92.77 -28.53 -6.95
N LYS A 723 -92.00 -27.45 -7.15
CA LYS A 723 -92.01 -26.02 -6.74
C LYS A 723 -91.91 -25.78 -5.22
N THR A 724 -90.69 -25.39 -4.78
CA THR A 724 -90.27 -24.45 -3.69
C THR A 724 -88.73 -24.33 -3.82
N ILE A 725 -88.09 -23.21 -4.23
CA ILE A 725 -87.74 -21.97 -3.47
C ILE A 725 -86.92 -22.36 -2.21
N ASP A 726 -85.66 -21.96 -1.97
CA ASP A 726 -85.04 -20.63 -2.11
C ASP A 726 -83.48 -20.66 -2.01
N THR A 727 -82.89 -19.51 -2.32
CA THR A 727 -81.58 -18.93 -1.90
C THR A 727 -80.25 -19.33 -2.57
N ASP A 728 -79.78 -18.35 -3.35
CA ASP A 728 -78.42 -18.07 -3.80
C ASP A 728 -77.41 -17.87 -2.65
N TYR A 729 -76.16 -18.30 -2.81
CA TYR A 729 -75.04 -17.42 -3.21
C TYR A 729 -73.71 -18.19 -3.29
N LYS A 730 -73.03 -18.02 -4.42
CA LYS A 730 -71.66 -18.43 -4.74
C LYS A 730 -70.64 -17.54 -4.02
N ILE A 731 -69.58 -18.14 -3.46
CA ILE A 731 -68.21 -17.60 -3.52
C ILE A 731 -67.23 -18.79 -3.68
N ILE A 732 -66.44 -18.68 -4.76
CA ILE A 732 -65.07 -19.15 -5.07
C ILE A 732 -64.43 -20.17 -4.13
#